data_AF-A0A924Z070-F1
#
_entry.id   AF-A0A924Z070-F1
#
_cell.length_a   1.000
_cell.length_b   1.000
_cell.length_c   1.000
_cell.angle_alpha   90.00
_cell.angle_beta   90.00
_cell.angle_gamma   90.00
#
_symmetry.space_group_name_H-M   'P 1'
#
loop_
_entity.id
_entity.type
_entity.pdbx_description
1 polymer ?
#
loop_
_entity_poly.entity_id
_entity_poly.type
_entity_poly.pdbx_seq_one_letter_code
_entity_poly.pdbx_strand_id
1 'polypeptide(L)'
;MLRELRLCWIAMAMGLATCGSVAAQRPQPPGGPPANLPTVDEVFGRFDSNKDGKLSKDELPESSRERMLMADTDGDGFVSKKELQDSRARAAQGGAAPNQPAPARPNANRAAAATEAPDQGNESDVTKLRGGFRFTEGPAADADGNVFFTDPQASVIYKVDPKGTLTTFLENANGCNGLAFDARRRLIACEGRGGRVIAIDVTTKKIDVIADKFNGQRFISPNDLTIDQDGGVYFSDPAFREGDRPQNKEAVYYVSPDGKVTRVIDDQPRPNGVRLSPDGKTLYVLLSGRAALLAYAVEAPGKLGHGEPFSEVGRPGDGLAVDGRGNLYVTQPSENRIQVLAPDGKPLRSIRVPEAPSNCTLGGPDFKTLFITARTSVYTSEVEVAGAGTGSQPAQDLSSAAASLSSQKPSGVRGGPSSRGVSKTFSNLNDAALIAALKQGGLVIAFRHGVTDWTQKDTRGNPDRESQRNLNDTGRDESKRIGESFKQLGIPVGHVLSSPMWRCRDSAELAFGKVETSRDLLGTVTPQTSKVLSAAPRSGTNTVLVTHNQTLAAALPVAINEVEEGNCIILQPQASGEPKFIAHLAPKDWFRLAGQAAANNAPDNPRKTSAVPDEAARTQDVAHECDVLGKTMYVSATNWLKSLTAAQQSMALFEFHDSERLNWRYEPAPRKGLQLLELTAEQKLLAETLIATALSNAGREQMQLLRSVERSTFLRDRNAAIGPDAYFVTIFGTPAESGTWGWRVEGHHLALNVTVIRGRVVSTTPAFFGAFPSRIDSGPQRGARVFANEEDNGLSLLASLSDQQSTTATVRVAAPGNIISHLTHPARRLEPQGISFAELNEDQRLDAFKLFSHFTERSAPALAAALDAEIRKSPLERLSFAWAGGSTLDVPRYFRLQCPEILIEFCTTQGRTDHTHTVVRHFKNDFGLDSLQTS
;
A
#
# COMPACT_ATOMS: atom_id res chain seq x y z
N MET A 1 13.77 -51.42 -9.72
CA MET A 1 14.80 -52.18 -8.98
C MET A 1 16.00 -51.25 -8.83
N LEU A 2 16.36 -50.79 -7.63
CA LEU A 2 16.84 -51.52 -6.44
C LEU A 2 18.31 -51.96 -6.59
N ARG A 3 19.11 -51.64 -5.57
CA ARG A 3 20.60 -51.67 -5.54
C ARG A 3 21.15 -50.51 -6.39
N GLU A 4 21.69 -49.43 -5.82
CA GLU A 4 22.44 -49.36 -4.57
C GLU A 4 21.77 -48.54 -3.46
N LEU A 5 21.56 -49.21 -2.33
CA LEU A 5 21.20 -48.65 -1.03
C LEU A 5 22.38 -48.90 -0.10
N ARG A 6 22.63 -47.97 0.84
CA ARG A 6 23.25 -48.22 2.15
C ARG A 6 24.62 -48.92 2.15
N LEU A 7 25.70 -48.15 2.32
CA LEU A 7 26.87 -48.54 3.11
C LEU A 7 27.77 -47.33 3.42
N CYS A 8 27.31 -46.45 4.31
CA CYS A 8 28.15 -45.52 5.09
C CYS A 8 27.41 -44.94 6.31
N TRP A 9 26.57 -45.78 6.95
CA TRP A 9 26.25 -45.65 8.37
C TRP A 9 27.02 -46.78 9.07
N ILE A 10 28.10 -46.41 9.76
CA ILE A 10 29.02 -47.16 10.66
C ILE A 10 30.42 -46.56 10.42
N ALA A 11 30.70 -45.44 11.11
CA ALA A 11 32.03 -44.81 11.28
C ALA A 11 31.95 -43.52 12.13
N MET A 12 30.78 -42.86 12.22
CA MET A 12 30.51 -41.83 13.26
C MET A 12 30.25 -42.47 14.64
N ALA A 13 31.19 -43.28 15.09
CA ALA A 13 31.27 -43.79 16.45
C ALA A 13 32.75 -43.98 16.77
N MET A 14 33.18 -43.50 17.95
CA MET A 14 34.58 -43.34 18.41
C MET A 14 35.28 -42.09 17.85
N GLY A 15 35.35 -41.05 18.70
CA GLY A 15 36.18 -39.86 18.47
C GLY A 15 37.61 -40.04 19.00
N LEU A 16 38.27 -38.91 19.34
CA LEU A 16 39.72 -38.73 19.57
C LEU A 16 40.50 -38.59 18.24
N ALA A 17 41.44 -37.66 18.05
CA ALA A 17 41.93 -36.54 18.86
C ALA A 17 42.45 -35.38 17.98
N THR A 18 42.84 -34.25 18.59
CA THR A 18 43.29 -33.00 17.95
C THR A 18 44.81 -32.87 17.75
N CYS A 19 45.24 -31.80 17.05
CA CYS A 19 46.62 -31.35 16.71
C CYS A 19 47.27 -32.04 15.49
N GLY A 20 48.00 -31.34 14.59
CA GLY A 20 48.17 -29.89 14.44
C GLY A 20 49.17 -29.49 13.31
N SER A 21 48.90 -28.33 12.68
CA SER A 21 49.84 -27.36 12.04
C SER A 21 50.89 -27.74 10.95
N VAL A 22 51.01 -26.81 9.98
CA VAL A 22 52.15 -26.44 9.09
C VAL A 22 52.22 -27.04 7.66
N ALA A 23 52.49 -26.13 6.71
CA ALA A 23 52.45 -26.22 5.25
C ALA A 23 53.63 -26.91 4.54
N ALA A 24 53.49 -27.23 3.23
CA ALA A 24 54.22 -26.53 2.14
C ALA A 24 54.07 -27.16 0.71
N GLN A 25 54.06 -26.28 -0.30
CA GLN A 25 54.60 -26.40 -1.69
C GLN A 25 54.01 -27.36 -2.77
N ARG A 26 53.92 -26.84 -4.01
CA ARG A 26 54.19 -27.46 -5.34
C ARG A 26 54.42 -26.35 -6.42
N PRO A 27 54.95 -26.61 -7.64
CA PRO A 27 56.06 -25.80 -8.18
C PRO A 27 55.87 -25.09 -9.55
N GLN A 28 56.86 -24.26 -9.92
CA GLN A 28 57.20 -23.65 -11.24
C GLN A 28 58.22 -24.54 -12.02
N PRO A 29 58.53 -24.40 -13.34
CA PRO A 29 58.86 -23.15 -14.11
C PRO A 29 58.42 -23.20 -15.63
N PRO A 30 58.98 -22.43 -16.63
CA PRO A 30 59.79 -21.18 -16.71
C PRO A 30 59.11 -20.07 -17.58
N GLY A 31 59.68 -18.93 -18.02
CA GLY A 31 60.92 -18.18 -17.67
C GLY A 31 61.71 -17.55 -18.86
N GLY A 32 61.73 -16.20 -19.03
CA GLY A 32 62.67 -15.43 -19.90
C GLY A 32 62.04 -14.37 -20.87
N PRO A 33 62.55 -13.10 -20.98
CA PRO A 33 61.98 -12.03 -21.84
C PRO A 33 62.85 -11.62 -23.06
N PRO A 34 62.28 -10.96 -24.10
CA PRO A 34 63.04 -10.30 -25.20
C PRO A 34 63.26 -8.77 -25.01
N ALA A 35 64.16 -8.20 -25.82
CA ALA A 35 64.93 -6.98 -25.53
C ALA A 35 64.45 -5.62 -26.11
N ASN A 36 65.06 -4.54 -25.60
CA ASN A 36 65.20 -3.15 -26.09
C ASN A 36 63.98 -2.44 -26.73
N LEU A 37 63.40 -1.51 -25.97
CA LEU A 37 62.51 -0.45 -26.47
C LEU A 37 63.33 0.75 -26.99
N PRO A 38 62.94 1.41 -28.11
CA PRO A 38 63.61 2.61 -28.61
C PRO A 38 63.48 3.77 -27.64
N THR A 39 64.51 4.60 -27.50
CA THR A 39 64.56 5.77 -26.60
C THR A 39 63.52 6.83 -26.97
N VAL A 40 63.22 7.78 -26.08
CA VAL A 40 62.19 8.79 -26.36
C VAL A 40 62.60 9.71 -27.52
N ASP A 41 63.87 10.09 -27.63
CA ASP A 41 64.33 10.89 -28.76
C ASP A 41 64.29 10.13 -30.10
N GLU A 42 64.49 8.81 -30.10
CA GLU A 42 64.29 7.97 -31.29
C GLU A 42 62.81 7.79 -31.68
N VAL A 43 61.89 7.83 -30.70
CA VAL A 43 60.44 7.81 -30.98
C VAL A 43 60.01 9.12 -31.61
N PHE A 44 60.37 10.26 -31.00
CA PHE A 44 60.05 11.57 -31.56
C PHE A 44 60.73 11.77 -32.91
N GLY A 45 62.02 11.47 -33.06
CA GLY A 45 62.73 11.53 -34.34
C GLY A 45 62.18 10.62 -35.46
N ARG A 46 61.24 9.72 -35.15
CA ARG A 46 60.54 8.87 -36.14
C ARG A 46 59.10 9.29 -36.44
N PHE A 47 58.40 9.90 -35.48
CA PHE A 47 56.96 10.15 -35.59
C PHE A 47 56.59 11.64 -35.53
N ASP A 48 57.36 12.48 -34.83
CA ASP A 48 57.20 13.95 -34.81
C ASP A 48 57.61 14.49 -36.18
N SER A 49 56.64 14.51 -37.08
CA SER A 49 56.84 14.70 -38.52
C SER A 49 56.74 16.17 -38.87
N ASN A 50 55.95 16.93 -38.10
CA ASN A 50 55.85 18.37 -38.20
C ASN A 50 56.98 19.13 -37.44
N LYS A 51 57.69 18.44 -36.53
CA LYS A 51 58.78 18.95 -35.67
C LYS A 51 58.34 19.99 -34.62
N ASP A 52 57.11 19.89 -34.13
CA ASP A 52 56.58 20.77 -33.08
C ASP A 52 57.00 20.36 -31.66
N GLY A 53 57.61 19.17 -31.48
CA GLY A 53 58.07 18.66 -30.20
C GLY A 53 57.03 17.89 -29.39
N LYS A 54 55.85 17.66 -29.98
CA LYS A 54 54.77 16.78 -29.48
C LYS A 54 54.49 15.66 -30.51
N LEU A 55 53.58 14.76 -30.17
CA LEU A 55 53.12 13.68 -31.04
C LEU A 55 51.60 13.66 -31.07
N SER A 56 51.02 13.85 -32.25
CA SER A 56 49.57 13.77 -32.48
C SER A 56 49.08 12.36 -32.79
N LYS A 57 47.76 12.14 -32.74
CA LYS A 57 47.11 10.86 -33.13
C LYS A 57 47.30 10.51 -34.60
N ASP A 58 47.57 11.49 -35.46
CA ASP A 58 47.72 11.31 -36.90
C ASP A 58 49.16 11.02 -37.32
N GLU A 59 50.13 11.38 -36.47
CA GLU A 59 51.55 11.06 -36.62
C GLU A 59 51.92 9.67 -36.08
N LEU A 60 51.08 9.10 -35.22
CA LEU A 60 51.30 7.79 -34.61
C LEU A 60 50.54 6.67 -35.34
N PRO A 61 51.19 5.51 -35.58
CA PRO A 61 50.51 4.34 -36.15
C PRO A 61 49.30 3.92 -35.30
N GLU A 62 48.25 3.44 -35.97
CA GLU A 62 46.96 3.15 -35.34
C GLU A 62 47.05 2.20 -34.13
N SER A 63 47.92 1.19 -34.21
CA SER A 63 48.23 0.25 -33.12
C SER A 63 48.92 0.86 -31.89
N SER A 64 49.34 2.12 -31.96
CA SER A 64 49.98 2.86 -30.87
C SER A 64 49.09 3.97 -30.28
N ARG A 65 47.91 4.23 -30.87
CA ARG A 65 46.99 5.30 -30.41
C ARG A 65 46.42 5.07 -29.02
N GLU A 66 46.16 3.82 -28.63
CA GLU A 66 45.75 3.49 -27.24
C GLU A 66 46.86 3.76 -26.22
N ARG A 67 48.13 3.53 -26.60
CA ARG A 67 49.28 3.85 -25.73
C ARG A 67 49.52 5.36 -25.65
N MET A 68 49.17 6.10 -26.70
CA MET A 68 49.17 7.56 -26.69
C MET A 68 48.23 8.10 -25.60
N LEU A 69 47.01 7.57 -25.50
CA LEU A 69 46.02 7.90 -24.45
C LEU A 69 46.46 7.54 -23.02
N MET A 70 47.50 6.72 -22.85
CA MET A 70 48.12 6.40 -21.54
C MET A 70 49.40 7.20 -21.26
N ALA A 71 49.89 7.95 -22.25
CA ALA A 71 51.05 8.82 -22.12
C ALA A 71 50.63 10.29 -21.99
N ASP A 72 49.65 10.73 -22.79
CA ASP A 72 48.94 12.02 -22.69
C ASP A 72 48.28 12.10 -21.31
N THR A 73 48.87 12.89 -20.42
CA THR A 73 48.49 12.93 -18.99
C THR A 73 47.85 14.23 -18.56
N ASP A 74 48.01 15.31 -19.32
CA ASP A 74 47.22 16.53 -19.14
C ASP A 74 45.95 16.56 -20.00
N GLY A 75 45.81 15.63 -20.96
CA GLY A 75 44.61 15.45 -21.77
C GLY A 75 44.51 16.44 -22.94
N ASP A 76 45.60 17.10 -23.32
CA ASP A 76 45.58 18.10 -24.40
C ASP A 76 45.42 17.49 -25.81
N GLY A 77 45.50 16.16 -25.92
CA GLY A 77 45.31 15.40 -27.15
C GLY A 77 46.60 15.09 -27.91
N PHE A 78 47.75 15.48 -27.36
CA PHE A 78 49.09 15.23 -27.89
C PHE A 78 49.97 14.62 -26.79
N VAL A 79 51.09 14.00 -27.17
CA VAL A 79 52.09 13.51 -26.20
C VAL A 79 53.37 14.30 -26.32
N SER A 80 53.78 14.97 -25.25
CA SER A 80 55.09 15.62 -25.19
C SER A 80 56.22 14.62 -24.85
N LYS A 81 57.48 14.98 -25.17
CA LYS A 81 58.65 14.15 -24.79
C LYS A 81 58.69 13.81 -23.31
N LYS A 82 58.34 14.78 -22.47
CA LYS A 82 58.33 14.64 -21.01
C LYS A 82 57.32 13.59 -20.56
N GLU A 83 56.11 13.65 -21.10
CA GLU A 83 55.05 12.70 -20.76
C GLU A 83 55.36 11.27 -21.19
N LEU A 84 55.99 11.10 -22.36
CA LEU A 84 56.44 9.77 -22.79
C LEU A 84 57.61 9.25 -21.94
N GLN A 85 58.49 10.13 -21.45
CA GLN A 85 59.54 9.78 -20.46
C GLN A 85 58.90 9.38 -19.12
N ASP A 86 57.98 10.19 -18.59
CA ASP A 86 57.31 9.95 -17.31
C ASP A 86 56.44 8.68 -17.36
N SER A 87 55.72 8.43 -18.46
CA SER A 87 54.94 7.21 -18.68
C SER A 87 55.82 5.95 -18.67
N ARG A 88 57.01 6.02 -19.27
CA ARG A 88 57.99 4.92 -19.26
C ARG A 88 58.67 4.75 -17.90
N ALA A 89 58.93 5.83 -17.18
CA ALA A 89 59.44 5.78 -15.80
C ALA A 89 58.42 5.10 -14.86
N ARG A 90 57.13 5.45 -14.98
CA ARG A 90 56.03 4.78 -14.26
C ARG A 90 55.95 3.28 -14.58
N ALA A 91 56.08 2.91 -15.86
CA ALA A 91 56.08 1.50 -16.28
C ALA A 91 57.30 0.69 -15.80
N ALA A 92 58.45 1.34 -15.58
CA ALA A 92 59.66 0.70 -15.07
C ALA A 92 59.66 0.49 -13.54
N GLN A 93 58.82 1.22 -12.79
CA GLN A 93 58.76 1.22 -11.32
C GLN A 93 57.56 0.42 -10.77
N GLY A 94 57.33 -0.79 -11.28
CA GLY A 94 56.22 -1.64 -10.83
C GLY A 94 56.33 -2.13 -9.38
N GLY A 95 55.99 -1.27 -8.40
CA GLY A 95 55.81 -1.65 -6.99
C GLY A 95 56.02 -0.54 -5.94
N ALA A 96 54.92 -0.18 -5.25
CA ALA A 96 54.83 0.51 -3.93
C ALA A 96 55.20 2.02 -3.79
N ALA A 97 54.54 2.66 -2.79
CA ALA A 97 54.54 4.10 -2.44
C ALA A 97 55.80 4.55 -1.63
N PRO A 98 56.09 5.85 -1.26
CA PRO A 98 55.19 6.84 -0.59
C PRO A 98 55.49 8.38 -0.77
N ASN A 99 55.12 9.21 0.24
CA ASN A 99 54.93 10.69 0.38
C ASN A 99 56.11 11.73 0.24
N GLN A 100 55.75 12.95 -0.27
CA GLN A 100 56.10 14.35 0.17
C GLN A 100 57.59 14.86 0.13
N PRO A 101 57.95 16.19 0.28
CA PRO A 101 57.19 17.40 0.70
C PRO A 101 57.39 18.71 -0.15
N ALA A 102 56.93 19.88 0.37
CA ALA A 102 56.72 21.16 -0.34
C ALA A 102 57.54 22.39 0.16
N PRO A 103 57.43 23.53 -0.55
CA PRO A 103 57.03 24.83 0.04
C PRO A 103 55.98 25.57 -0.84
N ALA A 104 55.23 26.62 -0.45
CA ALA A 104 54.96 27.32 0.83
C ALA A 104 53.52 27.93 0.79
N ARG A 105 53.23 29.06 1.47
CA ARG A 105 51.90 29.76 1.53
C ARG A 105 52.06 31.28 1.75
N PRO A 106 51.04 32.15 1.48
CA PRO A 106 49.90 32.41 2.43
C PRO A 106 48.52 32.59 1.71
N ASN A 107 47.31 32.53 2.30
CA ASN A 107 46.87 32.26 3.68
C ASN A 107 45.42 31.67 3.71
N ALA A 108 45.09 30.88 4.75
CA ALA A 108 43.79 30.62 5.41
C ALA A 108 42.40 30.90 4.72
N ASN A 109 41.35 30.06 4.83
CA ASN A 109 41.17 28.72 5.42
C ASN A 109 39.77 28.11 5.07
N ARG A 110 39.57 26.80 5.33
CA ARG A 110 38.30 25.99 5.28
C ARG A 110 37.68 25.65 3.90
N ALA A 111 38.01 24.45 3.42
CA ALA A 111 37.04 23.43 3.03
C ALA A 111 37.60 22.06 3.45
N ALA A 112 36.76 21.14 3.94
CA ALA A 112 37.19 19.84 4.47
C ALA A 112 37.06 18.72 3.42
N ALA A 113 37.91 17.71 3.53
CA ALA A 113 37.97 16.60 2.58
C ALA A 113 36.71 15.71 2.60
N ALA A 114 36.26 15.29 1.42
CA ALA A 114 35.45 14.08 1.27
C ALA A 114 36.38 12.85 1.37
N THR A 115 35.89 11.77 1.98
CA THR A 115 36.61 10.51 2.14
C THR A 115 35.98 9.44 1.25
N GLU A 116 36.80 8.75 0.46
CA GLU A 116 36.36 7.59 -0.32
C GLU A 116 36.11 6.39 0.60
N ALA A 117 35.05 5.63 0.34
CA ALA A 117 34.75 4.38 1.03
C ALA A 117 35.35 3.18 0.27
N PRO A 118 35.81 2.12 0.97
CA PRO A 118 36.45 0.97 0.32
C PRO A 118 35.48 0.08 -0.46
N ASP A 119 35.91 -0.40 -1.64
CA ASP A 119 35.18 -1.39 -2.43
C ASP A 119 35.16 -2.75 -1.69
N GLN A 120 33.97 -3.18 -1.26
CA GLN A 120 33.75 -4.46 -0.55
C GLN A 120 32.76 -5.41 -1.26
N GLY A 121 32.24 -5.04 -2.44
CA GLY A 121 31.29 -5.89 -3.17
C GLY A 121 31.97 -7.10 -3.79
N ASN A 122 31.49 -8.31 -3.46
CA ASN A 122 32.07 -9.57 -3.93
C ASN A 122 31.11 -10.25 -4.92
N GLU A 123 31.60 -11.04 -5.89
CA GLU A 123 30.71 -11.69 -6.88
C GLU A 123 29.76 -12.74 -6.27
N SER A 124 30.02 -13.16 -5.03
CA SER A 124 29.16 -14.04 -4.22
C SER A 124 27.82 -13.44 -3.83
N ASP A 125 27.65 -12.12 -3.97
CA ASP A 125 26.54 -11.38 -3.36
C ASP A 125 25.28 -11.37 -4.24
N VAL A 126 25.33 -12.01 -5.42
CA VAL A 126 24.22 -12.12 -6.37
C VAL A 126 23.98 -13.58 -6.81
N THR A 127 22.72 -13.98 -6.82
CA THR A 127 22.27 -15.28 -7.33
C THR A 127 21.69 -15.12 -8.73
N LYS A 128 22.21 -15.86 -9.71
CA LYS A 128 21.64 -15.90 -11.07
C LYS A 128 20.29 -16.59 -11.04
N LEU A 129 19.22 -15.84 -11.31
CA LEU A 129 17.87 -16.38 -11.36
C LEU A 129 17.67 -17.19 -12.64
N ARG A 130 17.83 -16.56 -13.81
CA ARG A 130 17.72 -17.19 -15.14
C ARG A 130 18.60 -16.46 -16.15
N GLY A 131 18.92 -17.12 -17.26
CA GLY A 131 19.63 -16.55 -18.41
C GLY A 131 19.14 -17.17 -19.72
N GLY A 132 19.69 -16.70 -20.84
CA GLY A 132 19.26 -17.11 -22.19
C GLY A 132 18.30 -16.12 -22.86
N PHE A 133 18.14 -14.92 -22.30
CA PHE A 133 17.44 -13.80 -22.92
C PHE A 133 18.33 -13.10 -23.95
N ARG A 134 17.77 -12.28 -24.84
CA ARG A 134 18.53 -11.48 -25.80
C ARG A 134 19.07 -10.21 -25.16
N PHE A 135 18.19 -9.46 -24.48
CA PHE A 135 18.56 -8.27 -23.73
C PHE A 135 17.48 -7.98 -22.69
N THR A 136 17.74 -8.21 -21.39
CA THR A 136 16.77 -7.99 -20.30
C THR A 136 16.75 -6.53 -19.85
N GLU A 137 15.58 -6.01 -19.52
CA GLU A 137 15.36 -4.61 -19.13
C GLU A 137 14.13 -4.39 -18.23
N GLY A 138 13.99 -3.16 -17.74
CA GLY A 138 12.76 -2.58 -17.22
C GLY A 138 12.03 -3.41 -16.17
N PRO A 139 12.67 -3.90 -15.09
CA PRO A 139 11.99 -4.70 -14.10
C PRO A 139 11.05 -3.84 -13.22
N ALA A 140 9.87 -4.36 -12.91
CA ALA A 140 8.89 -3.76 -12.01
C ALA A 140 8.19 -4.81 -11.15
N ALA A 141 8.08 -4.57 -9.84
CA ALA A 141 7.35 -5.42 -8.92
C ALA A 141 5.86 -5.02 -8.82
N ASP A 142 4.97 -6.01 -8.73
CA ASP A 142 3.58 -5.81 -8.32
C ASP A 142 3.40 -5.91 -6.80
N ALA A 143 2.22 -5.51 -6.31
CA ALA A 143 1.91 -5.48 -4.88
C ALA A 143 1.96 -6.87 -4.18
N ASP A 144 1.96 -7.98 -4.93
CA ASP A 144 2.04 -9.33 -4.36
C ASP A 144 3.50 -9.85 -4.36
N GLY A 145 4.46 -9.01 -4.76
CA GLY A 145 5.88 -9.33 -4.84
C GLY A 145 6.31 -10.05 -6.11
N ASN A 146 5.42 -10.20 -7.12
CA ASN A 146 5.84 -10.72 -8.42
C ASN A 146 6.66 -9.68 -9.17
N VAL A 147 7.70 -10.08 -9.90
CA VAL A 147 8.52 -9.17 -10.70
C VAL A 147 8.33 -9.43 -12.19
N PHE A 148 7.93 -8.39 -12.90
CA PHE A 148 7.83 -8.36 -14.35
C PHE A 148 9.10 -7.71 -14.91
N PHE A 149 9.57 -8.14 -16.06
CA PHE A 149 10.70 -7.52 -16.76
C PHE A 149 10.58 -7.76 -18.26
N THR A 150 11.26 -6.95 -19.07
CA THR A 150 11.18 -7.02 -20.53
C THR A 150 12.40 -7.68 -21.16
N ASP A 151 12.20 -8.25 -22.35
CA ASP A 151 13.25 -8.42 -23.34
C ASP A 151 12.85 -7.61 -24.59
N PRO A 152 13.33 -6.35 -24.73
CA PRO A 152 12.94 -5.48 -25.82
C PRO A 152 13.42 -5.94 -27.20
N GLN A 153 14.40 -6.87 -27.25
CA GLN A 153 14.90 -7.44 -28.51
C GLN A 153 14.05 -8.64 -28.95
N ALA A 154 13.73 -9.56 -28.04
CA ALA A 154 12.77 -10.63 -28.27
C ALA A 154 11.32 -10.12 -28.38
N SER A 155 11.05 -8.92 -27.87
CA SER A 155 9.72 -8.30 -27.81
C SER A 155 8.75 -9.07 -26.89
N VAL A 156 9.23 -9.45 -25.70
CA VAL A 156 8.49 -10.23 -24.70
C VAL A 156 8.54 -9.53 -23.35
N ILE A 157 7.46 -9.63 -22.57
CA ILE A 157 7.45 -9.32 -21.13
C ILE A 157 7.33 -10.66 -20.38
N TYR A 158 8.19 -10.86 -19.40
CA TYR A 158 8.19 -12.02 -18.51
C TYR A 158 7.64 -11.66 -17.13
N LYS A 159 7.24 -12.68 -16.36
CA LYS A 159 6.86 -12.59 -14.95
C LYS A 159 7.62 -13.65 -14.14
N VAL A 160 8.17 -13.24 -13.00
CA VAL A 160 8.70 -14.11 -11.95
C VAL A 160 7.75 -14.02 -10.75
N ASP A 161 7.27 -15.14 -10.24
CA ASP A 161 6.51 -15.18 -8.99
C ASP A 161 7.43 -15.15 -7.74
N PRO A 162 6.90 -14.91 -6.53
CA PRO A 162 7.68 -14.97 -5.28
C PRO A 162 8.35 -16.32 -4.96
N LYS A 163 8.11 -17.39 -5.74
CA LYS A 163 8.78 -18.70 -5.62
C LYS A 163 9.93 -18.86 -6.63
N GLY A 164 10.19 -17.85 -7.47
CA GLY A 164 11.19 -17.88 -8.54
C GLY A 164 10.69 -18.51 -9.85
N THR A 165 9.39 -18.73 -10.00
CA THR A 165 8.79 -19.32 -11.22
C THR A 165 8.77 -18.29 -12.34
N LEU A 166 9.61 -18.48 -13.37
CA LEU A 166 9.59 -17.66 -14.58
C LEU A 166 8.46 -18.13 -15.52
N THR A 167 7.69 -17.17 -16.04
CA THR A 167 6.64 -17.37 -17.05
C THR A 167 6.64 -16.24 -18.07
N THR A 168 6.15 -16.49 -19.28
CA THR A 168 5.87 -15.43 -20.25
C THR A 168 4.58 -14.71 -19.86
N PHE A 169 4.63 -13.39 -19.67
CA PHE A 169 3.45 -12.58 -19.37
C PHE A 169 2.77 -12.05 -20.63
N LEU A 170 3.55 -11.56 -21.60
CA LEU A 170 3.05 -11.02 -22.87
C LEU A 170 4.08 -11.19 -23.98
N GLU A 171 3.68 -11.83 -25.08
CA GLU A 171 4.45 -11.88 -26.33
C GLU A 171 4.07 -10.72 -27.25
N ASN A 172 4.90 -10.44 -28.27
CA ASN A 172 4.67 -9.37 -29.24
C ASN A 172 4.48 -7.98 -28.59
N ALA A 173 5.15 -7.73 -27.46
CA ALA A 173 5.09 -6.50 -26.68
C ALA A 173 5.73 -5.27 -27.36
N ASN A 174 5.82 -5.26 -28.70
CA ASN A 174 6.39 -4.23 -29.56
C ASN A 174 7.67 -3.55 -29.02
N GLY A 175 8.59 -4.36 -28.50
CA GLY A 175 9.84 -3.88 -27.87
C GLY A 175 9.62 -2.92 -26.69
N CYS A 176 8.61 -3.19 -25.84
CA CYS A 176 8.47 -2.61 -24.50
C CYS A 176 9.79 -2.70 -23.74
N ASN A 177 10.08 -1.64 -22.97
CA ASN A 177 11.33 -1.46 -22.25
C ASN A 177 11.09 -1.28 -20.74
N GLY A 178 11.21 -0.07 -20.20
CA GLY A 178 10.88 0.24 -18.81
C GLY A 178 9.43 -0.03 -18.45
N LEU A 179 9.23 -0.48 -17.20
CA LEU A 179 7.93 -0.83 -16.63
C LEU A 179 7.73 -0.12 -15.28
N ALA A 180 6.46 0.12 -14.93
CA ALA A 180 6.03 0.39 -13.55
C ALA A 180 4.58 -0.09 -13.34
N PHE A 181 4.15 -0.21 -12.09
CA PHE A 181 2.75 -0.46 -11.75
C PHE A 181 2.04 0.83 -11.35
N ASP A 182 0.82 1.03 -11.85
CA ASP A 182 -0.07 2.07 -11.34
C ASP A 182 -0.91 1.57 -10.15
N ALA A 183 -1.53 2.51 -9.42
CA ALA A 183 -2.39 2.21 -8.27
C ALA A 183 -3.63 1.35 -8.63
N ARG A 184 -3.96 1.19 -9.92
CA ARG A 184 -5.04 0.32 -10.43
C ARG A 184 -4.52 -1.08 -10.79
N ARG A 185 -3.29 -1.41 -10.42
CA ARG A 185 -2.59 -2.67 -10.72
C ARG A 185 -2.43 -2.95 -12.23
N ARG A 186 -2.43 -1.90 -13.07
CA ARG A 186 -2.05 -2.01 -14.48
C ARG A 186 -0.54 -1.88 -14.61
N LEU A 187 0.04 -2.65 -15.51
CA LEU A 187 1.45 -2.57 -15.88
C LEU A 187 1.63 -1.47 -16.92
N ILE A 188 2.21 -0.35 -16.53
CA ILE A 188 2.58 0.75 -17.43
C ILE A 188 3.91 0.41 -18.08
N ALA A 189 4.00 0.59 -19.40
CA ALA A 189 5.17 0.22 -20.18
C ALA A 189 5.57 1.29 -21.22
N CYS A 190 6.87 1.51 -21.34
CA CYS A 190 7.49 2.28 -22.42
C CYS A 190 7.58 1.40 -23.68
N GLU A 191 6.65 1.55 -24.62
CA GLU A 191 6.61 0.76 -25.85
C GLU A 191 7.54 1.35 -26.92
N GLY A 192 8.85 1.12 -26.76
CA GLY A 192 9.91 1.80 -27.51
C GLY A 192 9.80 1.70 -29.04
N ARG A 193 9.41 0.55 -29.63
CA ARG A 193 9.24 0.48 -31.11
C ARG A 193 7.98 1.18 -31.61
N GLY A 194 6.96 1.32 -30.75
CA GLY A 194 5.73 2.05 -31.07
C GLY A 194 5.81 3.55 -30.82
N GLY A 195 6.88 4.04 -30.20
CA GLY A 195 7.04 5.45 -29.85
C GLY A 195 5.92 5.96 -28.95
N ARG A 196 5.51 5.16 -27.96
CA ARG A 196 4.36 5.45 -27.08
C ARG A 196 4.51 4.85 -25.68
N VAL A 197 3.79 5.40 -24.70
CA VAL A 197 3.58 4.83 -23.37
C VAL A 197 2.21 4.17 -23.33
N ILE A 198 2.13 2.96 -22.79
CA ILE A 198 0.90 2.14 -22.74
C ILE A 198 0.60 1.67 -21.31
N ALA A 199 -0.67 1.38 -21.03
CA ALA A 199 -1.12 0.65 -19.86
C ALA A 199 -1.59 -0.75 -20.28
N ILE A 200 -1.10 -1.78 -19.62
CA ILE A 200 -1.48 -3.18 -19.83
C ILE A 200 -2.23 -3.66 -18.60
N ASP A 201 -3.50 -4.00 -18.76
CA ASP A 201 -4.27 -4.67 -17.70
C ASP A 201 -3.71 -6.09 -17.47
N VAL A 202 -3.21 -6.38 -16.26
CA VAL A 202 -2.47 -7.62 -16.02
C VAL A 202 -3.30 -8.90 -16.08
N THR A 203 -4.62 -8.78 -15.93
CA THR A 203 -5.56 -9.91 -15.94
C THR A 203 -6.04 -10.20 -17.36
N THR A 204 -6.52 -9.17 -18.05
CA THR A 204 -7.16 -9.26 -19.37
C THR A 204 -6.19 -9.09 -20.52
N LYS A 205 -4.95 -8.63 -20.27
CA LYS A 205 -3.93 -8.26 -21.27
C LYS A 205 -4.35 -7.12 -22.19
N LYS A 206 -5.44 -6.42 -21.88
CA LYS A 206 -5.90 -5.27 -22.65
C LYS A 206 -4.87 -4.15 -22.60
N ILE A 207 -4.50 -3.62 -23.76
CA ILE A 207 -3.56 -2.52 -23.91
C ILE A 207 -4.33 -1.24 -24.22
N ASP A 208 -4.14 -0.21 -23.40
CA ASP A 208 -4.59 1.16 -23.64
C ASP A 208 -3.38 2.08 -23.85
N VAL A 209 -3.48 3.05 -24.75
CA VAL A 209 -2.42 4.06 -24.96
C VAL A 209 -2.59 5.17 -23.90
N ILE A 210 -1.50 5.49 -23.20
CA ILE A 210 -1.44 6.65 -22.29
C ILE A 210 -1.03 7.90 -23.06
N ALA A 211 0.04 7.81 -23.85
CA ALA A 211 0.48 8.88 -24.74
C ALA A 211 1.26 8.30 -25.92
N ASP A 212 0.97 8.75 -27.13
CA ASP A 212 1.70 8.39 -28.36
C ASP A 212 2.39 9.57 -29.04
N LYS A 213 2.10 10.82 -28.64
CA LYS A 213 2.58 12.04 -29.31
C LYS A 213 2.86 13.20 -28.36
N PHE A 214 3.78 14.06 -28.79
CA PHE A 214 3.98 15.42 -28.28
C PHE A 214 4.06 16.40 -29.47
N ASN A 215 3.36 17.52 -29.38
CA ASN A 215 3.21 18.52 -30.46
C ASN A 215 2.84 17.90 -31.83
N GLY A 216 1.98 16.88 -31.83
CA GLY A 216 1.52 16.17 -33.03
C GLY A 216 2.48 15.12 -33.61
N GLN A 217 3.74 15.11 -33.17
CA GLN A 217 4.75 14.14 -33.57
C GLN A 217 4.81 12.98 -32.57
N ARG A 218 5.12 11.76 -33.05
CA ARG A 218 5.31 10.56 -32.20
C ARG A 218 6.51 10.75 -31.25
N PHE A 219 6.62 9.98 -30.17
CA PHE A 219 7.88 9.90 -29.41
C PHE A 219 8.97 9.13 -30.21
N ILE A 220 10.23 9.29 -29.84
CA ILE A 220 11.37 8.64 -30.50
C ILE A 220 11.36 7.13 -30.19
N SER A 221 11.59 6.80 -28.92
CA SER A 221 11.62 5.45 -28.37
C SER A 221 11.61 5.56 -26.85
N PRO A 222 10.42 5.72 -26.22
CA PRO A 222 10.30 5.76 -24.76
C PRO A 222 11.09 4.62 -24.11
N ASN A 223 11.90 4.94 -23.10
CA ASN A 223 12.86 4.02 -22.52
C ASN A 223 12.47 3.58 -21.10
N ASP A 224 12.67 4.43 -20.09
CA ASP A 224 12.29 4.12 -18.70
C ASP A 224 11.22 5.10 -18.19
N LEU A 225 10.46 4.71 -17.17
CA LEU A 225 9.33 5.49 -16.64
C LEU A 225 9.13 5.33 -15.13
N THR A 226 8.60 6.36 -14.50
CA THR A 226 8.15 6.37 -13.10
C THR A 226 6.81 7.09 -12.98
N ILE A 227 6.02 6.74 -11.96
CA ILE A 227 4.66 7.24 -11.78
C ILE A 227 4.61 8.03 -10.47
N ASP A 228 4.04 9.24 -10.51
CA ASP A 228 3.86 10.07 -9.33
C ASP A 228 2.65 9.61 -8.47
N GLN A 229 2.43 10.30 -7.35
CA GLN A 229 1.36 9.96 -6.41
C GLN A 229 -0.04 10.35 -6.93
N ASP A 230 -0.13 11.22 -7.93
CA ASP A 230 -1.38 11.62 -8.59
C ASP A 230 -1.75 10.70 -9.77
N GLY A 231 -0.83 9.81 -10.17
CA GLY A 231 -0.99 8.85 -11.27
C GLY A 231 -0.45 9.35 -12.63
N GLY A 232 0.28 10.46 -12.65
CA GLY A 232 0.98 10.95 -13.82
C GLY A 232 2.30 10.22 -14.06
N VAL A 233 2.72 10.13 -15.33
CA VAL A 233 3.85 9.31 -15.76
C VAL A 233 4.99 10.19 -16.27
N TYR A 234 6.12 10.18 -15.55
CA TYR A 234 7.40 10.69 -16.06
C TYR A 234 8.06 9.57 -16.88
N PHE A 235 8.57 9.88 -18.08
CA PHE A 235 9.30 8.91 -18.89
C PHE A 235 10.40 9.56 -19.74
N SER A 236 11.48 8.82 -19.99
CA SER A 236 12.58 9.23 -20.86
C SER A 236 12.32 8.82 -22.32
N ASP A 237 12.70 9.68 -23.27
CA ASP A 237 12.58 9.45 -24.72
C ASP A 237 13.93 9.68 -25.45
N PRO A 238 14.91 8.78 -25.25
CA PRO A 238 16.24 8.85 -25.87
C PRO A 238 16.32 8.22 -27.27
N ALA A 239 17.31 8.64 -28.05
CA ALA A 239 17.53 8.19 -29.42
C ALA A 239 18.62 7.09 -29.51
N PHE A 240 18.47 6.02 -28.72
CA PHE A 240 19.41 4.87 -28.70
C PHE A 240 19.42 4.03 -29.98
N ARG A 241 18.33 4.04 -30.76
CA ARG A 241 18.20 3.28 -32.00
C ARG A 241 18.39 4.19 -33.21
N GLU A 242 19.06 3.69 -34.23
CA GLU A 242 19.12 4.34 -35.53
C GLU A 242 17.77 4.19 -36.25
N GLY A 243 17.32 5.24 -36.96
CA GLY A 243 16.05 5.24 -37.68
C GLY A 243 15.29 6.56 -37.60
N ASP A 244 13.97 6.48 -37.76
CA ASP A 244 13.04 7.60 -37.69
C ASP A 244 13.15 8.34 -36.34
N ARG A 245 13.34 9.66 -36.40
CA ARG A 245 13.41 10.58 -35.24
C ARG A 245 12.28 11.61 -35.37
N PRO A 246 11.05 11.29 -34.93
CA PRO A 246 9.91 12.19 -35.11
C PRO A 246 10.00 13.44 -34.23
N GLN A 247 10.66 13.35 -33.07
CA GLN A 247 11.03 14.51 -32.24
C GLN A 247 12.44 14.99 -32.58
N ASN A 248 12.65 16.30 -32.50
CA ASN A 248 13.96 16.93 -32.70
C ASN A 248 14.87 16.95 -31.45
N LYS A 249 14.38 16.46 -30.30
CA LYS A 249 15.11 16.41 -29.03
C LYS A 249 14.88 15.09 -28.32
N GLU A 250 15.96 14.55 -27.77
CA GLU A 250 15.91 13.56 -26.69
C GLU A 250 15.51 14.29 -25.40
N ALA A 251 14.57 13.73 -24.63
CA ALA A 251 13.92 14.47 -23.56
C ALA A 251 13.39 13.57 -22.44
N VAL A 252 13.03 14.17 -21.30
CA VAL A 252 12.08 13.58 -20.34
C VAL A 252 10.74 14.29 -20.50
N TYR A 253 9.68 13.51 -20.56
CA TYR A 253 8.31 13.97 -20.65
C TYR A 253 7.54 13.60 -19.38
N TYR A 254 6.45 14.32 -19.15
CA TYR A 254 5.44 14.02 -18.15
C TYR A 254 4.07 13.92 -18.83
N VAL A 255 3.30 12.87 -18.53
CA VAL A 255 1.88 12.76 -18.90
C VAL A 255 1.06 12.87 -17.62
N SER A 256 0.24 13.91 -17.49
CA SER A 256 -0.69 14.02 -16.35
C SER A 256 -1.81 12.97 -16.43
N PRO A 257 -2.54 12.70 -15.33
CA PRO A 257 -3.62 11.70 -15.29
C PRO A 257 -4.76 11.93 -16.30
N ASP A 258 -4.93 13.16 -16.79
CA ASP A 258 -5.88 13.55 -17.84
C ASP A 258 -5.36 13.37 -19.27
N GLY A 259 -4.11 12.92 -19.44
CA GLY A 259 -3.47 12.65 -20.73
C GLY A 259 -2.69 13.81 -21.34
N LYS A 260 -2.58 14.97 -20.67
CA LYS A 260 -1.78 16.10 -21.19
C LYS A 260 -0.28 15.80 -21.08
N VAL A 261 0.41 15.82 -22.22
CA VAL A 261 1.87 15.65 -22.29
C VAL A 261 2.60 16.99 -22.16
N THR A 262 3.59 17.04 -21.28
CA THR A 262 4.50 18.18 -21.08
C THR A 262 5.95 17.69 -21.25
N ARG A 263 6.78 18.41 -21.99
CA ARG A 263 8.23 18.16 -22.01
C ARG A 263 8.87 18.86 -20.81
N VAL A 264 9.56 18.11 -19.95
CA VAL A 264 10.03 18.62 -18.63
C VAL A 264 11.55 18.76 -18.54
N ILE A 265 12.31 18.00 -19.34
CA ILE A 265 13.77 18.10 -19.48
C ILE A 265 14.11 17.94 -20.96
N ASP A 266 14.90 18.85 -21.54
CA ASP A 266 15.22 18.80 -22.98
C ASP A 266 16.60 19.39 -23.35
N ASP A 267 17.47 19.47 -22.34
CA ASP A 267 18.83 20.00 -22.32
C ASP A 267 19.89 18.92 -22.00
N GLN A 268 19.47 17.70 -21.64
CA GLN A 268 20.34 16.60 -21.23
C GLN A 268 20.52 15.53 -22.31
N PRO A 269 21.76 15.04 -22.56
CA PRO A 269 22.03 14.04 -23.58
C PRO A 269 21.66 12.62 -23.13
N ARG A 270 20.86 11.90 -23.94
CA ARG A 270 20.42 10.51 -23.69
C ARG A 270 19.92 10.29 -22.25
N PRO A 271 18.80 10.93 -21.86
CA PRO A 271 18.14 10.63 -20.59
C PRO A 271 17.68 9.17 -20.60
N ASN A 272 17.93 8.43 -19.53
CA ASN A 272 17.65 7.00 -19.47
C ASN A 272 16.82 6.64 -18.24
N GLY A 273 17.38 6.00 -17.21
CA GLY A 273 16.65 5.66 -15.99
C GLY A 273 16.04 6.89 -15.32
N VAL A 274 14.74 6.81 -15.01
CA VAL A 274 13.99 7.86 -14.29
C VAL A 274 13.27 7.29 -13.08
N ARG A 275 13.51 7.87 -11.90
CA ARG A 275 12.87 7.46 -10.64
C ARG A 275 12.57 8.67 -9.76
N LEU A 276 11.39 8.66 -9.14
CA LEU A 276 11.10 9.59 -8.05
C LEU A 276 11.75 9.13 -6.75
N SER A 277 12.12 10.08 -5.89
CA SER A 277 12.35 9.83 -4.46
C SER A 277 11.08 9.24 -3.83
N PRO A 278 11.18 8.53 -2.68
CA PRO A 278 9.99 7.95 -2.05
C PRO A 278 8.94 9.00 -1.69
N ASP A 279 9.38 10.24 -1.42
CA ASP A 279 8.51 11.38 -1.15
C ASP A 279 7.98 12.13 -2.36
N GLY A 280 8.36 11.72 -3.58
CA GLY A 280 7.92 12.34 -4.83
C GLY A 280 8.47 13.74 -5.07
N LYS A 281 9.31 14.29 -4.18
CA LYS A 281 9.83 15.66 -4.28
C LYS A 281 11.09 15.80 -5.12
N THR A 282 11.70 14.69 -5.53
CA THR A 282 12.89 14.69 -6.38
C THR A 282 12.72 13.68 -7.50
N LEU A 283 12.88 14.12 -8.75
CA LEU A 283 13.02 13.25 -9.90
C LEU A 283 14.51 13.05 -10.16
N TYR A 284 14.96 11.80 -10.02
CA TYR A 284 16.30 11.37 -10.40
C TYR A 284 16.32 10.97 -11.87
N VAL A 285 17.31 11.46 -12.61
CA VAL A 285 17.50 11.15 -14.04
C VAL A 285 18.95 10.70 -14.25
N LEU A 286 19.12 9.43 -14.60
CA LEU A 286 20.41 8.85 -14.94
C LEU A 286 20.67 9.03 -16.43
N LEU A 287 21.87 9.48 -16.78
CA LEU A 287 22.25 9.76 -18.16
C LEU A 287 23.18 8.68 -18.69
N SER A 288 22.91 8.22 -19.91
CA SER A 288 23.85 7.37 -20.67
C SER A 288 24.69 8.17 -21.66
N GLY A 289 24.36 9.44 -21.88
CA GLY A 289 25.11 10.36 -22.75
C GLY A 289 26.29 11.04 -22.06
N ARG A 290 26.34 11.00 -20.72
CA ARG A 290 27.46 11.47 -19.89
C ARG A 290 27.47 10.77 -18.55
N ALA A 291 28.60 10.78 -17.86
CA ALA A 291 28.80 10.23 -16.53
C ALA A 291 28.11 11.09 -15.45
N ALA A 292 26.78 11.05 -15.37
CA ALA A 292 26.02 11.85 -14.41
C ALA A 292 24.67 11.24 -14.02
N LEU A 293 24.37 11.38 -12.73
CA LEU A 293 23.04 11.21 -12.14
C LEU A 293 22.58 12.58 -11.66
N LEU A 294 21.44 13.05 -12.17
CA LEU A 294 20.87 14.34 -11.85
C LEU A 294 19.69 14.21 -10.91
N ALA A 295 19.50 15.21 -10.04
CA ALA A 295 18.32 15.40 -9.21
C ALA A 295 17.60 16.69 -9.60
N TYR A 296 16.30 16.59 -9.85
CA TYR A 296 15.42 17.72 -10.13
C TYR A 296 14.38 17.83 -9.02
N ALA A 297 14.23 19.03 -8.43
CA ALA A 297 13.13 19.27 -7.50
C ALA A 297 11.79 19.18 -8.24
N VAL A 298 10.83 18.42 -7.71
CA VAL A 298 9.45 18.37 -8.23
C VAL A 298 8.66 19.47 -7.52
N GLU A 299 8.39 20.55 -8.26
CA GLU A 299 7.68 21.72 -7.72
C GLU A 299 6.16 21.53 -7.76
N ALA A 300 5.67 20.79 -8.76
CA ALA A 300 4.29 20.36 -8.95
C ALA A 300 4.26 19.20 -9.97
N PRO A 301 3.14 18.46 -10.12
CA PRO A 301 3.02 17.43 -11.15
C PRO A 301 3.34 17.99 -12.54
N GLY A 302 4.33 17.42 -13.22
CA GLY A 302 4.83 17.90 -14.51
C GLY A 302 5.65 19.20 -14.49
N LYS A 303 6.02 19.73 -13.31
CA LYS A 303 6.85 20.93 -13.16
C LYS A 303 8.09 20.63 -12.32
N LEU A 304 9.25 20.80 -12.94
CA LEU A 304 10.56 20.59 -12.32
C LEU A 304 11.30 21.91 -12.11
N GLY A 305 12.10 21.99 -11.06
CA GLY A 305 13.12 23.01 -10.85
C GLY A 305 14.38 22.74 -11.69
N HIS A 306 15.48 23.45 -11.38
CA HIS A 306 16.77 23.21 -12.03
C HIS A 306 17.33 21.82 -11.68
N GLY A 307 18.07 21.21 -12.61
CA GLY A 307 18.69 19.90 -12.45
C GLY A 307 20.12 20.01 -11.93
N GLU A 308 20.37 19.48 -10.73
CA GLU A 308 21.70 19.49 -10.12
C GLU A 308 22.38 18.12 -10.20
N PRO A 309 23.73 18.06 -10.31
CA PRO A 309 24.49 16.83 -10.11
C PRO A 309 24.24 16.25 -8.71
N PHE A 310 23.67 15.05 -8.63
CA PHE A 310 23.38 14.38 -7.34
C PHE A 310 24.56 13.55 -6.84
N SER A 311 25.28 12.90 -7.76
CA SER A 311 26.52 12.18 -7.49
C SER A 311 27.36 12.12 -8.77
N GLU A 312 28.69 12.20 -8.61
CA GLU A 312 29.63 11.82 -9.65
C GLU A 312 29.63 10.30 -9.83
N VAL A 313 28.66 9.80 -10.60
CA VAL A 313 28.75 8.44 -11.14
C VAL A 313 29.85 8.46 -12.19
N GLY A 314 31.05 7.99 -11.85
CA GLY A 314 32.27 8.16 -12.67
C GLY A 314 32.22 7.58 -14.09
N ARG A 315 31.14 6.89 -14.46
CA ARG A 315 30.81 6.43 -15.82
C ARG A 315 29.31 6.55 -16.08
N PRO A 316 28.86 6.61 -17.36
CA PRO A 316 27.44 6.63 -17.70
C PRO A 316 26.70 5.40 -17.17
N GLY A 317 25.47 5.62 -16.70
CA GLY A 317 24.57 4.58 -16.19
C GLY A 317 23.42 4.27 -17.16
N ASP A 318 22.52 3.39 -16.72
CA ASP A 318 21.40 2.89 -17.53
C ASP A 318 20.08 3.11 -16.75
N GLY A 319 19.51 2.08 -16.10
CA GLY A 319 18.38 2.18 -15.16
C GLY A 319 18.75 2.36 -13.68
N LEU A 320 17.76 2.60 -12.82
CA LEU A 320 17.92 2.70 -11.36
C LEU A 320 16.66 2.33 -10.55
N ALA A 321 16.85 1.98 -9.28
CA ALA A 321 15.79 1.78 -8.28
C ALA A 321 16.02 2.60 -7.01
N VAL A 322 14.99 2.72 -6.16
CA VAL A 322 15.03 3.46 -4.89
C VAL A 322 14.37 2.63 -3.79
N ASP A 323 14.97 2.55 -2.61
CA ASP A 323 14.38 1.88 -1.44
C ASP A 323 13.53 2.82 -0.57
N GLY A 324 12.81 2.26 0.41
CA GLY A 324 11.96 3.01 1.34
C GLY A 324 12.70 3.94 2.31
N ARG A 325 14.05 3.96 2.33
CA ARG A 325 14.88 4.97 3.02
C ARG A 325 15.37 6.06 2.07
N GLY A 326 15.16 5.92 0.76
CA GLY A 326 15.67 6.82 -0.27
C GLY A 326 17.10 6.50 -0.71
N ASN A 327 17.63 5.30 -0.44
CA ASN A 327 18.89 4.89 -1.04
C ASN A 327 18.66 4.55 -2.52
N LEU A 328 19.57 4.99 -3.39
CA LEU A 328 19.49 4.75 -4.83
C LEU A 328 20.35 3.54 -5.21
N TYR A 329 19.80 2.67 -6.04
CA TYR A 329 20.47 1.51 -6.63
C TYR A 329 20.73 1.82 -8.08
N VAL A 330 21.94 2.29 -8.38
CA VAL A 330 22.31 2.88 -9.67
C VAL A 330 23.09 1.87 -10.49
N THR A 331 22.62 1.55 -11.70
CA THR A 331 23.38 0.67 -12.60
C THR A 331 24.65 1.34 -13.11
N GLN A 332 25.75 0.59 -13.13
CA GLN A 332 27.02 1.00 -13.76
C GLN A 332 27.45 -0.11 -14.74
N PRO A 333 26.87 -0.13 -15.96
CA PRO A 333 27.04 -1.24 -16.90
C PRO A 333 28.50 -1.51 -17.29
N SER A 334 29.30 -0.45 -17.40
CA SER A 334 30.71 -0.52 -17.80
C SER A 334 31.64 -1.06 -16.71
N GLU A 335 31.16 -1.18 -15.47
CA GLU A 335 31.91 -1.70 -14.33
C GLU A 335 31.21 -2.91 -13.70
N ASN A 336 30.24 -3.52 -14.41
CA ASN A 336 29.54 -4.73 -14.01
C ASN A 336 29.01 -4.67 -12.56
N ARG A 337 28.44 -3.53 -12.14
CA ARG A 337 27.95 -3.36 -10.76
C ARG A 337 26.71 -2.50 -10.62
N ILE A 338 26.01 -2.69 -9.50
CA ILE A 338 25.08 -1.72 -8.93
C ILE A 338 25.85 -0.90 -7.89
N GLN A 339 25.84 0.42 -8.03
CA GLN A 339 26.30 1.34 -6.99
C GLN A 339 25.13 1.70 -6.10
N VAL A 340 25.24 1.40 -4.80
CA VAL A 340 24.27 1.87 -3.80
C VAL A 340 24.73 3.23 -3.30
N LEU A 341 23.86 4.23 -3.39
CA LEU A 341 24.06 5.60 -2.89
C LEU A 341 23.07 5.89 -1.76
N ALA A 342 23.49 6.67 -0.77
CA ALA A 342 22.64 7.23 0.26
C ALA A 342 21.72 8.33 -0.29
N PRO A 343 20.69 8.79 0.46
CA PRO A 343 19.78 9.85 0.03
C PRO A 343 20.46 11.23 -0.13
N ASP A 344 21.69 11.38 0.35
CA ASP A 344 22.55 12.56 0.19
C ASP A 344 23.61 12.39 -0.92
N GLY A 345 23.47 11.35 -1.77
CA GLY A 345 24.34 11.07 -2.90
C GLY A 345 25.62 10.29 -2.56
N LYS A 346 25.95 10.07 -1.28
CA LYS A 346 27.21 9.40 -0.92
C LYS A 346 27.21 7.90 -1.26
N PRO A 347 28.29 7.34 -1.81
CA PRO A 347 28.45 5.88 -1.95
C PRO A 347 28.33 5.14 -0.62
N LEU A 348 27.44 4.15 -0.57
CA LEU A 348 27.28 3.23 0.57
C LEU A 348 28.02 1.91 0.35
N ARG A 349 27.78 1.26 -0.79
CA ARG A 349 28.46 0.01 -1.20
C ARG A 349 28.29 -0.27 -2.70
N SER A 350 29.13 -1.16 -3.22
CA SER A 350 29.00 -1.78 -4.53
C SER A 350 28.34 -3.16 -4.45
N ILE A 351 27.65 -3.59 -5.50
CA ILE A 351 27.19 -4.98 -5.71
C ILE A 351 27.71 -5.41 -7.08
N ARG A 352 28.64 -6.36 -7.13
CA ARG A 352 29.17 -6.89 -8.40
C ARG A 352 28.15 -7.82 -9.05
N VAL A 353 28.02 -7.74 -10.38
CA VAL A 353 27.06 -8.51 -11.19
C VAL A 353 27.84 -9.18 -12.33
N PRO A 354 27.73 -10.51 -12.55
CA PRO A 354 28.51 -11.22 -13.57
C PRO A 354 28.29 -10.77 -15.02
N GLU A 355 27.21 -10.03 -15.30
CA GLU A 355 26.96 -9.38 -16.59
C GLU A 355 26.66 -7.89 -16.35
N ALA A 356 26.95 -7.05 -17.35
CA ALA A 356 26.69 -5.61 -17.30
C ALA A 356 25.22 -5.32 -16.99
N PRO A 357 24.87 -4.77 -15.80
CA PRO A 357 23.49 -4.51 -15.44
C PRO A 357 22.90 -3.40 -16.31
N SER A 358 21.67 -3.62 -16.78
CA SER A 358 20.87 -2.65 -17.53
C SER A 358 19.90 -1.90 -16.62
N ASN A 359 19.21 -2.62 -15.71
CA ASN A 359 18.21 -2.02 -14.84
C ASN A 359 18.02 -2.87 -13.56
N CYS A 360 17.29 -2.35 -12.57
CA CYS A 360 17.00 -3.09 -11.35
C CYS A 360 15.68 -2.64 -10.69
N THR A 361 15.11 -3.50 -9.84
CA THR A 361 13.93 -3.18 -9.03
C THR A 361 13.94 -3.99 -7.74
N LEU A 362 13.20 -3.53 -6.74
CA LEU A 362 13.04 -4.23 -5.47
C LEU A 362 11.69 -4.96 -5.47
N GLY A 363 11.71 -6.26 -5.17
CA GLY A 363 10.55 -7.14 -5.27
C GLY A 363 10.72 -8.41 -4.44
N GLY A 364 9.97 -9.46 -4.77
CA GLY A 364 9.85 -10.63 -3.90
C GLY A 364 8.86 -10.40 -2.75
N PRO A 365 8.63 -11.40 -1.88
CA PRO A 365 7.51 -11.44 -0.95
C PRO A 365 7.54 -10.39 0.17
N ASP A 366 8.66 -9.70 0.37
CA ASP A 366 8.88 -8.63 1.35
C ASP A 366 9.54 -7.37 0.74
N PHE A 367 9.67 -7.34 -0.59
CA PHE A 367 10.35 -6.30 -1.37
C PHE A 367 11.84 -6.09 -1.03
N LYS A 368 12.51 -7.09 -0.43
CA LYS A 368 13.95 -7.04 -0.09
C LYS A 368 14.87 -7.78 -1.06
N THR A 369 14.33 -8.47 -2.04
CA THR A 369 15.14 -9.01 -3.14
C THR A 369 15.30 -7.93 -4.21
N LEU A 370 16.53 -7.49 -4.45
CA LEU A 370 16.90 -6.66 -5.59
C LEU A 370 17.02 -7.55 -6.83
N PHE A 371 16.06 -7.43 -7.74
CA PHE A 371 16.11 -8.05 -9.07
C PHE A 371 16.91 -7.15 -10.01
N ILE A 372 17.89 -7.73 -10.69
CA ILE A 372 18.82 -7.03 -11.58
C ILE A 372 18.70 -7.62 -12.97
N THR A 373 18.29 -6.84 -13.96
CA THR A 373 18.40 -7.21 -15.36
C THR A 373 19.81 -6.89 -15.84
N ALA A 374 20.47 -7.84 -16.51
CA ALA A 374 21.86 -7.71 -16.91
C ALA A 374 22.12 -8.51 -18.19
N ARG A 375 22.13 -7.80 -19.32
CA ARG A 375 22.28 -8.34 -20.69
C ARG A 375 21.43 -9.58 -20.94
N THR A 376 22.00 -10.78 -20.87
CA THR A 376 21.30 -12.03 -21.26
C THR A 376 20.60 -12.73 -20.10
N SER A 377 20.61 -12.12 -18.91
CA SER A 377 20.23 -12.77 -17.65
C SER A 377 19.56 -11.84 -16.63
N VAL A 378 18.85 -12.46 -15.68
CA VAL A 378 18.34 -11.82 -14.48
C VAL A 378 19.07 -12.40 -13.26
N TYR A 379 19.55 -11.50 -12.40
CA TYR A 379 20.18 -11.82 -11.11
C TYR A 379 19.31 -11.30 -9.97
N THR A 380 19.56 -11.79 -8.77
CA THR A 380 18.88 -11.43 -7.52
C THR A 380 19.92 -11.21 -6.42
N SER A 381 19.72 -10.20 -5.57
CA SER A 381 20.57 -9.92 -4.41
C SER A 381 19.70 -9.51 -3.23
N GLU A 382 19.94 -10.06 -2.05
CA GLU A 382 19.18 -9.67 -0.85
C GLU A 382 19.70 -8.35 -0.30
N VAL A 383 18.77 -7.47 0.11
CA VAL A 383 19.09 -6.16 0.68
C VAL A 383 18.36 -5.94 2.01
N GLU A 384 18.93 -5.13 2.90
CA GLU A 384 18.35 -4.93 4.24
C GLU A 384 17.04 -4.14 4.23
N VAL A 385 16.85 -3.30 3.21
CA VAL A 385 15.78 -2.28 3.11
C VAL A 385 14.85 -2.62 1.96
N ALA A 386 13.55 -2.65 2.23
CA ALA A 386 12.54 -2.93 1.23
C ALA A 386 12.38 -1.78 0.23
N GLY A 387 11.97 -2.09 -1.00
CA GLY A 387 11.69 -1.10 -2.06
C GLY A 387 10.71 0.00 -1.65
N ALA A 388 10.89 1.20 -2.22
CA ALA A 388 9.83 2.19 -2.23
C ALA A 388 8.71 1.69 -3.15
N GLY A 389 7.55 1.36 -2.59
CA GLY A 389 6.44 0.77 -3.34
C GLY A 389 5.99 1.65 -4.50
N THR A 390 5.64 1.04 -5.63
CA THR A 390 5.08 1.68 -6.83
C THR A 390 3.65 2.16 -6.57
N GLY A 391 3.53 3.23 -5.79
CA GLY A 391 2.27 3.90 -5.43
C GLY A 391 2.18 4.27 -3.95
N SER A 392 2.30 5.57 -3.67
CA SER A 392 1.94 6.25 -2.40
C SER A 392 2.65 5.82 -1.09
N GLN A 393 3.75 6.51 -0.74
CA GLN A 393 3.84 7.44 0.43
C GLN A 393 5.30 7.86 0.72
N PRO A 394 5.52 9.11 1.21
CA PRO A 394 6.84 9.67 1.47
C PRO A 394 7.65 9.03 2.59
N ALA A 395 8.96 8.88 2.34
CA ALA A 395 9.94 8.68 3.40
C ALA A 395 10.08 9.96 4.25
N GLN A 396 9.77 9.86 5.54
CA GLN A 396 10.25 10.78 6.57
C GLN A 396 10.91 9.95 7.68
N ASP A 397 12.23 10.03 7.79
CA ASP A 397 12.89 10.85 8.82
C ASP A 397 14.42 10.83 8.60
N LEU A 398 15.01 11.98 8.26
CA LEU A 398 16.46 12.21 8.23
C LEU A 398 16.77 13.48 9.02
N SER A 399 16.64 13.41 10.34
CA SER A 399 16.84 14.53 11.26
C SER A 399 17.92 14.28 12.33
N SER A 400 19.14 13.91 11.90
CA SER A 400 20.29 13.75 12.81
C SER A 400 21.61 14.36 12.31
N ALA A 401 21.57 15.58 11.75
CA ALA A 401 22.78 16.30 11.32
C ALA A 401 22.68 17.85 11.37
N ALA A 402 21.90 18.43 12.30
CA ALA A 402 21.75 19.90 12.41
C ALA A 402 21.57 20.42 13.85
N ALA A 403 22.30 19.84 14.82
CA ALA A 403 22.23 20.22 16.23
C ALA A 403 23.44 21.06 16.69
N SER A 404 23.71 22.19 16.05
CA SER A 404 24.62 23.22 16.60
C SER A 404 24.41 24.59 15.95
N LEU A 405 23.57 25.44 16.55
CA LEU A 405 23.77 26.88 16.79
C LEU A 405 22.45 27.52 17.27
N SER A 406 22.49 28.14 18.45
CA SER A 406 21.46 29.08 18.90
C SER A 406 21.47 30.34 18.00
N SER A 407 20.41 31.14 17.86
CA SER A 407 19.55 31.70 18.91
C SER A 407 18.37 32.49 18.30
N GLN A 408 17.46 32.97 19.17
CA GLN A 408 16.33 33.89 18.90
C GLN A 408 14.97 33.27 18.48
N LYS A 409 14.06 33.22 19.45
CA LYS A 409 12.60 33.46 19.32
C LYS A 409 12.33 34.97 19.55
N PRO A 410 11.12 35.53 19.32
CA PRO A 410 9.89 34.95 18.73
C PRO A 410 9.20 35.81 17.63
N SER A 411 8.30 35.21 16.85
CA SER A 411 6.90 35.68 16.63
C SER A 411 6.22 34.95 15.45
N GLY A 412 4.88 34.89 15.44
CA GLY A 412 4.08 34.48 14.26
C GLY A 412 3.51 33.06 14.31
N VAL A 413 2.22 32.94 14.66
CA VAL A 413 1.44 31.69 14.57
C VAL A 413 0.89 31.51 13.14
N ARG A 414 1.04 30.30 12.57
CA ARG A 414 0.04 29.62 11.71
C ARG A 414 0.45 28.16 11.50
N GLY A 415 -0.43 27.21 11.82
CA GLY A 415 -0.18 25.78 11.64
C GLY A 415 -0.38 25.33 10.18
N GLY A 416 0.44 24.38 9.74
CA GLY A 416 0.31 23.67 8.45
C GLY A 416 -0.28 22.26 8.63
N PRO A 417 -1.00 21.71 7.64
CA PRO A 417 -1.94 20.61 7.87
C PRO A 417 -1.35 19.21 7.72
N SER A 418 -1.92 18.26 8.47
CA SER A 418 -1.68 16.82 8.36
C SER A 418 -2.46 16.19 7.20
N SER A 419 -1.79 15.40 6.36
CA SER A 419 -2.40 14.61 5.28
C SER A 419 -2.32 13.09 5.55
N ARG A 420 -3.26 12.56 6.35
CA ARG A 420 -3.67 11.15 6.24
C ARG A 420 -4.86 11.05 5.29
N GLY A 421 -4.88 10.01 4.47
CA GLY A 421 -6.05 9.59 3.71
C GLY A 421 -7.12 9.09 4.69
N VAL A 422 -8.19 9.86 4.81
CA VAL A 422 -9.43 9.52 5.52
C VAL A 422 -10.54 9.74 4.49
N SER A 423 -11.61 8.93 4.51
CA SER A 423 -12.82 9.25 3.76
C SER A 423 -13.41 10.55 4.33
N LYS A 424 -13.05 11.68 3.71
CA LYS A 424 -13.34 13.03 4.21
C LYS A 424 -14.70 13.49 3.71
N THR A 425 -15.74 13.16 4.48
CA THR A 425 -16.91 14.03 4.60
C THR A 425 -16.41 15.43 4.94
N PHE A 426 -16.83 16.43 4.16
CA PHE A 426 -16.34 17.80 4.30
C PHE A 426 -17.46 18.78 3.97
N SER A 427 -17.77 19.69 4.88
CA SER A 427 -18.80 20.72 4.69
C SER A 427 -18.26 22.08 5.13
N ASN A 428 -18.48 23.09 4.29
CA ASN A 428 -18.22 24.50 4.60
C ASN A 428 -19.28 25.11 5.55
N LEU A 429 -20.30 24.34 5.93
CA LEU A 429 -21.39 24.70 6.83
C LEU A 429 -21.51 23.64 7.95
N ASN A 430 -21.88 24.05 9.16
CA ASN A 430 -22.31 23.09 10.19
C ASN A 430 -23.64 22.43 9.79
N ASP A 431 -24.00 21.30 10.41
CA ASP A 431 -25.17 20.51 10.05
C ASP A 431 -26.47 21.34 10.02
N ALA A 432 -26.70 22.20 11.02
CA ALA A 432 -27.90 23.03 11.10
C ALA A 432 -27.98 24.06 9.95
N ALA A 433 -26.86 24.72 9.64
CA ALA A 433 -26.77 25.66 8.53
C ALA A 433 -26.87 24.96 7.16
N LEU A 434 -26.33 23.75 7.04
CA LEU A 434 -26.44 22.91 5.84
C LEU A 434 -27.89 22.47 5.61
N ILE A 435 -28.58 21.97 6.65
CA ILE A 435 -30.01 21.62 6.59
C ILE A 435 -30.85 22.85 6.24
N ALA A 436 -30.56 24.02 6.83
CA ALA A 436 -31.27 25.27 6.52
C ALA A 436 -31.08 25.68 5.05
N ALA A 437 -29.86 25.63 4.52
CA ALA A 437 -29.56 25.94 3.12
C ALA A 437 -30.25 24.94 2.16
N LEU A 438 -30.23 23.64 2.49
CA LEU A 438 -30.93 22.59 1.75
C LEU A 438 -32.45 22.81 1.75
N LYS A 439 -33.05 23.20 2.88
CA LYS A 439 -34.48 23.55 2.99
C LYS A 439 -34.85 24.82 2.20
N GLN A 440 -33.95 25.80 2.14
CA GLN A 440 -34.16 27.04 1.40
C GLN A 440 -34.19 26.83 -0.13
N GLY A 441 -33.49 25.81 -0.63
CA GLY A 441 -33.34 25.55 -2.05
C GLY A 441 -32.28 26.41 -2.73
N GLY A 442 -32.15 26.27 -4.05
CA GLY A 442 -31.14 26.97 -4.85
C GLY A 442 -29.79 26.26 -4.94
N LEU A 443 -29.66 25.03 -4.41
CA LEU A 443 -28.44 24.23 -4.52
C LEU A 443 -28.56 23.13 -5.60
N VAL A 444 -27.42 22.77 -6.19
CA VAL A 444 -27.26 21.60 -7.05
C VAL A 444 -26.62 20.49 -6.21
N ILE A 445 -27.29 19.35 -6.10
CA ILE A 445 -26.86 18.19 -5.31
C ILE A 445 -26.53 17.07 -6.30
N ALA A 446 -25.24 16.83 -6.53
CA ALA A 446 -24.77 15.87 -7.51
C ALA A 446 -24.23 14.61 -6.83
N PHE A 447 -24.90 13.47 -7.05
CA PHE A 447 -24.52 12.15 -6.55
C PHE A 447 -23.67 11.40 -7.58
N ARG A 448 -22.65 10.66 -7.13
CA ARG A 448 -22.23 9.45 -7.84
C ARG A 448 -23.33 8.43 -7.65
N HIS A 449 -23.62 7.63 -8.67
CA HIS A 449 -24.53 6.49 -8.52
C HIS A 449 -24.18 5.63 -7.29
N GLY A 450 -25.18 4.98 -6.71
CA GLY A 450 -25.01 4.05 -5.59
C GLY A 450 -24.06 2.89 -5.92
N VAL A 451 -23.70 2.13 -4.89
CA VAL A 451 -22.77 1.00 -5.00
C VAL A 451 -23.24 -0.04 -6.02
N THR A 452 -22.33 -0.46 -6.86
CA THR A 452 -22.60 -1.37 -7.98
C THR A 452 -22.03 -2.77 -7.80
N ASP A 453 -22.57 -3.72 -8.56
CA ASP A 453 -22.00 -5.06 -8.66
C ASP A 453 -20.83 -5.06 -9.65
N TRP A 454 -19.61 -5.00 -9.10
CA TRP A 454 -18.37 -5.01 -9.88
C TRP A 454 -18.05 -6.34 -10.57
N THR A 455 -18.84 -7.41 -10.37
CA THR A 455 -18.74 -8.63 -11.18
C THR A 455 -19.37 -8.44 -12.58
N GLN A 456 -20.29 -7.48 -12.72
CA GLN A 456 -20.94 -7.11 -13.99
C GLN A 456 -20.04 -6.16 -14.80
N LYS A 457 -20.10 -6.28 -16.14
CA LYS A 457 -19.28 -5.48 -17.06
C LYS A 457 -20.16 -4.62 -17.97
N ASP A 458 -19.80 -3.35 -18.13
CA ASP A 458 -20.40 -2.46 -19.13
C ASP A 458 -20.01 -2.93 -20.55
N THR A 459 -20.99 -3.30 -21.36
CA THR A 459 -20.82 -3.66 -22.78
C THR A 459 -20.95 -2.40 -23.64
N ARG A 460 -19.91 -2.06 -24.42
CA ARG A 460 -19.91 -0.83 -25.22
C ARG A 460 -21.01 -0.83 -26.27
N GLY A 461 -21.82 0.23 -26.28
CA GLY A 461 -22.77 0.56 -27.35
C GLY A 461 -24.19 0.01 -27.16
N ASN A 462 -24.47 -0.80 -26.14
CA ASN A 462 -25.81 -1.29 -25.85
C ASN A 462 -26.49 -0.47 -24.71
N PRO A 463 -27.69 0.13 -24.91
CA PRO A 463 -28.45 0.79 -23.85
C PRO A 463 -29.21 -0.15 -22.89
N ASP A 464 -29.25 -1.46 -23.15
CA ASP A 464 -30.01 -2.44 -22.37
C ASP A 464 -29.43 -2.65 -20.96
N ARG A 465 -30.28 -2.99 -19.99
CA ARG A 465 -29.93 -3.07 -18.57
C ARG A 465 -29.00 -4.23 -18.27
N GLU A 466 -29.27 -5.37 -18.89
CA GLU A 466 -28.53 -6.63 -18.80
C GLU A 466 -27.10 -6.50 -19.34
N SER A 467 -26.85 -5.51 -20.20
CA SER A 467 -25.55 -5.25 -20.81
C SER A 467 -24.65 -4.28 -20.03
N GLN A 468 -25.11 -3.80 -18.86
CA GLN A 468 -24.45 -2.77 -18.05
C GLN A 468 -24.13 -3.28 -16.64
N ARG A 469 -23.16 -2.64 -15.99
CA ARG A 469 -22.95 -2.76 -14.54
C ARG A 469 -24.04 -1.98 -13.80
N ASN A 470 -24.88 -2.69 -13.06
CA ASN A 470 -26.01 -2.16 -12.30
C ASN A 470 -25.70 -2.02 -10.81
N LEU A 471 -26.62 -1.42 -10.05
CA LEU A 471 -26.55 -1.39 -8.59
C LEU A 471 -26.52 -2.81 -7.99
N ASN A 472 -25.80 -2.98 -6.89
CA ASN A 472 -25.99 -4.13 -6.00
C ASN A 472 -27.09 -3.79 -4.96
N ASP A 473 -27.37 -4.71 -4.02
CA ASP A 473 -28.41 -4.47 -3.00
C ASP A 473 -28.07 -3.30 -2.08
N THR A 474 -26.79 -3.13 -1.71
CA THR A 474 -26.33 -2.00 -0.90
C THR A 474 -26.65 -0.67 -1.60
N GLY A 475 -26.28 -0.51 -2.87
CA GLY A 475 -26.55 0.71 -3.63
C GLY A 475 -28.04 0.98 -3.84
N ARG A 476 -28.88 -0.07 -3.94
CA ARG A 476 -30.34 0.08 -3.98
C ARG A 476 -30.89 0.62 -2.66
N ASP A 477 -30.48 0.05 -1.53
CA ASP A 477 -31.04 0.38 -0.23
C ASP A 477 -30.51 1.71 0.32
N GLU A 478 -29.25 2.05 0.07
CA GLU A 478 -28.72 3.39 0.33
C GLU A 478 -29.49 4.46 -0.44
N SER A 479 -29.78 4.23 -1.73
CA SER A 479 -30.55 5.16 -2.56
C SER A 479 -31.95 5.42 -1.97
N LYS A 480 -32.69 4.37 -1.59
CA LYS A 480 -34.00 4.51 -0.92
C LYS A 480 -33.90 5.35 0.36
N ARG A 481 -32.92 5.03 1.22
CA ARG A 481 -32.71 5.68 2.52
C ARG A 481 -32.25 7.13 2.40
N ILE A 482 -31.52 7.48 1.34
CA ILE A 482 -31.21 8.88 1.00
C ILE A 482 -32.52 9.61 0.66
N GLY A 483 -33.38 8.99 -0.16
CA GLY A 483 -34.71 9.53 -0.49
C GLY A 483 -35.62 9.74 0.74
N GLU A 484 -35.61 8.79 1.67
CA GLU A 484 -36.30 8.91 2.98
C GLU A 484 -35.72 10.06 3.82
N SER A 485 -34.39 10.17 3.87
CA SER A 485 -33.70 11.24 4.59
C SER A 485 -34.06 12.62 4.04
N PHE A 486 -34.18 12.78 2.72
CA PHE A 486 -34.63 14.02 2.08
C PHE A 486 -36.07 14.38 2.46
N LYS A 487 -36.98 13.40 2.49
CA LYS A 487 -38.37 13.60 2.91
C LYS A 487 -38.46 13.99 4.38
N GLN A 488 -37.73 13.29 5.26
CA GLN A 488 -37.67 13.56 6.70
C GLN A 488 -37.04 14.93 7.01
N LEU A 489 -36.01 15.33 6.25
CA LEU A 489 -35.40 16.65 6.33
C LEU A 489 -36.24 17.75 5.66
N GLY A 490 -37.33 17.42 4.95
CA GLY A 490 -38.14 18.40 4.23
C GLY A 490 -37.37 19.16 3.15
N ILE A 491 -36.41 18.51 2.49
CA ILE A 491 -35.58 19.14 1.45
C ILE A 491 -36.39 19.23 0.15
N PRO A 492 -36.69 20.43 -0.38
CA PRO A 492 -37.45 20.56 -1.62
C PRO A 492 -36.57 20.16 -2.82
N VAL A 493 -37.01 19.15 -3.57
CA VAL A 493 -36.38 18.70 -4.81
C VAL A 493 -37.24 19.14 -5.99
N GLY A 494 -36.63 19.84 -6.95
CA GLY A 494 -37.33 20.42 -8.11
C GLY A 494 -37.10 19.62 -9.39
N HIS A 495 -35.84 19.56 -9.83
CA HIS A 495 -35.41 18.80 -11.00
C HIS A 495 -34.54 17.62 -10.57
N VAL A 496 -34.76 16.45 -11.17
CA VAL A 496 -33.92 15.25 -10.97
C VAL A 496 -33.43 14.80 -12.34
N LEU A 497 -32.13 14.99 -12.59
CA LEU A 497 -31.47 14.60 -13.83
C LEU A 497 -30.53 13.42 -13.55
N SER A 498 -30.53 12.41 -14.43
CA SER A 498 -29.62 11.28 -14.35
C SER A 498 -28.86 11.07 -15.65
N SER A 499 -27.67 10.50 -15.54
CA SER A 499 -27.08 9.72 -16.63
C SER A 499 -28.09 8.72 -17.19
N PRO A 500 -28.12 8.42 -18.51
CA PRO A 500 -28.98 7.37 -19.04
C PRO A 500 -28.55 5.95 -18.63
N MET A 501 -27.35 5.78 -18.06
CA MET A 501 -26.86 4.49 -17.53
C MET A 501 -27.77 3.99 -16.39
N TRP A 502 -28.13 2.71 -16.42
CA TRP A 502 -29.14 2.15 -15.51
C TRP A 502 -28.80 2.30 -14.02
N ARG A 503 -27.54 2.11 -13.62
CA ARG A 503 -27.09 2.37 -12.23
C ARG A 503 -27.40 3.78 -11.72
N CYS A 504 -27.27 4.81 -12.57
CA CYS A 504 -27.59 6.19 -12.18
C CYS A 504 -29.09 6.39 -12.12
N ARG A 505 -29.82 5.85 -13.12
CA ARG A 505 -31.29 5.93 -13.17
C ARG A 505 -31.91 5.25 -11.98
N ASP A 506 -31.51 4.02 -11.67
CA ASP A 506 -31.97 3.27 -10.49
C ASP A 506 -31.71 4.05 -9.20
N SER A 507 -30.52 4.65 -9.04
CA SER A 507 -30.21 5.45 -7.85
C SER A 507 -31.14 6.66 -7.73
N ALA A 508 -31.37 7.38 -8.84
CA ALA A 508 -32.26 8.53 -8.89
C ALA A 508 -33.74 8.15 -8.67
N GLU A 509 -34.19 7.06 -9.31
CA GLU A 509 -35.57 6.57 -9.27
C GLU A 509 -35.93 6.03 -7.88
N LEU A 510 -35.02 5.31 -7.22
CA LEU A 510 -35.20 4.80 -5.86
C LEU A 510 -35.20 5.92 -4.80
N ALA A 511 -34.38 6.96 -4.97
CA ALA A 511 -34.28 8.06 -4.01
C ALA A 511 -35.38 9.12 -4.21
N PHE A 512 -35.64 9.53 -5.46
CA PHE A 512 -36.40 10.75 -5.78
C PHE A 512 -37.60 10.51 -6.71
N GLY A 513 -37.79 9.29 -7.22
CA GLY A 513 -38.91 8.96 -8.12
C GLY A 513 -38.64 9.37 -9.57
N LYS A 514 -39.59 10.06 -10.22
CA LYS A 514 -39.52 10.30 -11.67
C LYS A 514 -38.28 11.13 -12.05
N VAL A 515 -37.41 10.54 -12.87
CA VAL A 515 -36.16 11.15 -13.36
C VAL A 515 -36.24 11.53 -14.84
N GLU A 516 -35.50 12.58 -15.23
CA GLU A 516 -35.20 12.91 -16.63
C GLU A 516 -33.75 12.52 -16.96
N THR A 517 -33.50 11.89 -18.11
CA THR A 517 -32.16 11.43 -18.49
C THR A 517 -31.44 12.43 -19.38
N SER A 518 -30.24 12.88 -19.00
CA SER A 518 -29.35 13.66 -19.88
C SER A 518 -28.06 12.92 -20.22
N ARG A 519 -27.68 12.96 -21.50
CA ARG A 519 -26.39 12.46 -21.99
C ARG A 519 -25.20 13.28 -21.47
N ASP A 520 -25.42 14.51 -21.04
CA ASP A 520 -24.37 15.37 -20.46
C ASP A 520 -23.83 14.84 -19.11
N LEU A 521 -24.54 13.88 -18.51
CA LEU A 521 -24.18 13.17 -17.27
C LEU A 521 -23.62 11.76 -17.53
N LEU A 522 -23.14 11.45 -18.74
CA LEU A 522 -22.55 10.13 -19.07
C LEU A 522 -21.20 9.82 -18.40
N GLY A 523 -20.63 10.76 -17.64
CA GLY A 523 -19.34 10.61 -16.95
C GLY A 523 -18.24 11.48 -17.58
N THR A 524 -18.23 11.60 -18.91
CA THR A 524 -17.30 12.50 -19.62
C THR A 524 -17.57 13.96 -19.27
N VAL A 525 -16.52 14.70 -18.89
CA VAL A 525 -16.61 16.14 -18.61
C VAL A 525 -16.64 16.90 -19.94
N THR A 526 -17.71 17.65 -20.17
CA THR A 526 -17.90 18.52 -21.35
C THR A 526 -18.33 19.92 -20.92
N PRO A 527 -18.25 20.95 -21.78
CA PRO A 527 -18.81 22.28 -21.48
C PRO A 527 -20.29 22.25 -21.09
N GLN A 528 -21.06 21.31 -21.67
CA GLN A 528 -22.46 21.05 -21.32
C GLN A 528 -22.58 20.46 -19.92
N THR A 529 -21.71 19.52 -19.54
CA THR A 529 -21.63 18.96 -18.18
C THR A 529 -21.38 20.06 -17.14
N SER A 530 -20.41 20.95 -17.37
CA SER A 530 -20.16 22.11 -16.50
C SER A 530 -21.37 23.03 -16.42
N LYS A 531 -22.05 23.29 -17.55
CA LYS A 531 -23.28 24.09 -17.59
C LYS A 531 -24.42 23.48 -16.78
N VAL A 532 -24.55 22.15 -16.72
CA VAL A 532 -25.56 21.45 -15.90
C VAL A 532 -25.22 21.54 -14.41
N LEU A 533 -23.94 21.41 -14.03
CA LEU A 533 -23.48 21.56 -12.64
C LEU A 533 -23.60 23.00 -12.11
N SER A 534 -23.50 23.99 -12.98
CA SER A 534 -23.67 25.42 -12.67
C SER A 534 -25.08 25.95 -12.89
N ALA A 535 -26.04 25.14 -13.32
CA ALA A 535 -27.40 25.60 -13.62
C ALA A 535 -28.15 25.99 -12.33
N ALA A 536 -28.67 27.22 -12.27
CA ALA A 536 -29.51 27.67 -11.17
C ALA A 536 -30.79 26.82 -11.06
N PRO A 537 -31.07 26.19 -9.90
CA PRO A 537 -32.34 25.49 -9.67
C PRO A 537 -33.56 26.41 -9.77
N ARG A 538 -34.73 25.80 -9.88
CA ARG A 538 -36.01 26.52 -9.76
C ARG A 538 -36.12 27.11 -8.35
N SER A 539 -36.63 28.34 -8.26
CA SER A 539 -36.80 29.07 -6.99
C SER A 539 -37.48 28.22 -5.92
N GLY A 540 -36.93 28.19 -4.71
CA GLY A 540 -37.42 27.39 -3.58
C GLY A 540 -37.19 25.88 -3.67
N THR A 541 -36.39 25.39 -4.63
CA THR A 541 -36.09 23.96 -4.79
C THR A 541 -34.61 23.71 -5.08
N ASN A 542 -34.14 22.48 -4.86
CA ASN A 542 -32.81 22.03 -5.27
C ASN A 542 -32.89 21.22 -6.57
N THR A 543 -31.81 21.25 -7.36
CA THR A 543 -31.65 20.34 -8.51
C THR A 543 -30.79 19.15 -8.07
N VAL A 544 -31.28 17.93 -8.28
CA VAL A 544 -30.54 16.70 -8.05
C VAL A 544 -29.97 16.20 -9.38
N LEU A 545 -28.68 15.84 -9.37
CA LEU A 545 -28.00 15.19 -10.50
C LEU A 545 -27.49 13.81 -10.05
N VAL A 546 -27.59 12.78 -10.89
CA VAL A 546 -26.95 11.48 -10.63
C VAL A 546 -26.06 11.06 -11.81
N THR A 547 -24.77 10.86 -11.53
CA THR A 547 -23.71 10.73 -12.54
C THR A 547 -22.58 9.80 -12.06
N HIS A 548 -21.40 9.88 -12.68
CA HIS A 548 -20.22 9.06 -12.42
C HIS A 548 -19.07 9.91 -11.88
N ASN A 549 -18.09 9.28 -11.23
CA ASN A 549 -16.96 9.93 -10.54
C ASN A 549 -16.35 11.12 -11.30
N GLN A 550 -15.98 10.91 -12.57
CA GLN A 550 -15.31 11.90 -13.42
C GLN A 550 -16.06 13.24 -13.54
N THR A 551 -17.39 13.21 -13.58
CA THR A 551 -18.23 14.41 -13.64
C THR A 551 -18.19 15.20 -12.32
N LEU A 552 -18.06 14.52 -11.19
CA LEU A 552 -18.10 15.12 -9.85
C LEU A 552 -16.72 15.62 -9.43
N ALA A 553 -15.67 14.84 -9.71
CA ALA A 553 -14.27 15.20 -9.46
C ALA A 553 -13.88 16.51 -10.19
N ALA A 554 -14.39 16.75 -11.39
CA ALA A 554 -14.16 17.99 -12.14
C ALA A 554 -14.89 19.23 -11.57
N ALA A 555 -15.82 19.05 -10.64
CA ALA A 555 -16.54 20.14 -9.94
C ALA A 555 -16.06 20.34 -8.50
N LEU A 556 -15.02 19.60 -8.08
CA LEU A 556 -14.47 19.62 -6.73
C LEU A 556 -13.21 20.50 -6.63
N PRO A 557 -12.96 21.12 -5.47
CA PRO A 557 -11.66 21.71 -5.18
C PRO A 557 -10.55 20.63 -5.22
N VAL A 558 -9.32 21.06 -5.54
CA VAL A 558 -8.09 20.28 -5.83
C VAL A 558 -7.63 19.28 -4.73
N ALA A 559 -8.42 19.09 -3.66
CA ALA A 559 -8.12 18.19 -2.54
C ALA A 559 -9.00 16.91 -2.50
N ILE A 560 -9.94 16.72 -3.44
CA ILE A 560 -10.83 15.54 -3.49
C ILE A 560 -10.83 14.97 -4.92
N ASN A 561 -9.91 14.04 -5.19
CA ASN A 561 -9.66 13.50 -6.54
C ASN A 561 -10.58 12.32 -6.91
N GLU A 562 -11.34 11.76 -5.97
CA GLU A 562 -12.35 10.73 -6.21
C GLU A 562 -13.55 10.90 -5.25
N VAL A 563 -14.75 10.77 -5.80
CA VAL A 563 -16.02 10.65 -5.07
C VAL A 563 -16.42 9.18 -5.07
N GLU A 564 -16.57 8.56 -3.89
CA GLU A 564 -16.94 7.14 -3.75
C GLU A 564 -18.37 6.84 -4.27
N GLU A 565 -18.69 5.58 -4.58
CA GLU A 565 -20.05 5.20 -5.01
C GLU A 565 -21.06 5.48 -3.87
N GLY A 566 -22.18 6.13 -4.21
CA GLY A 566 -23.16 6.64 -3.24
C GLY A 566 -22.88 8.03 -2.65
N ASN A 567 -21.65 8.54 -2.72
CA ASN A 567 -21.33 9.89 -2.20
C ASN A 567 -21.85 11.00 -3.13
N CYS A 568 -22.07 12.19 -2.57
CA CYS A 568 -22.51 13.36 -3.32
C CYS A 568 -21.76 14.64 -2.96
N ILE A 569 -21.75 15.58 -3.89
CA ILE A 569 -21.31 16.97 -3.68
C ILE A 569 -22.50 17.93 -3.74
N ILE A 570 -22.45 18.97 -2.93
CA ILE A 570 -23.44 20.05 -2.88
C ILE A 570 -22.75 21.31 -3.38
N LEU A 571 -23.37 21.94 -4.38
CA LEU A 571 -22.87 23.09 -5.11
C LEU A 571 -23.88 24.24 -5.06
N GLN A 572 -23.40 25.47 -4.96
CA GLN A 572 -24.19 26.69 -5.05
C GLN A 572 -23.82 27.44 -6.35
N PRO A 573 -24.72 27.49 -7.36
CA PRO A 573 -24.51 28.26 -8.57
C PRO A 573 -24.18 29.73 -8.30
N GLN A 574 -23.29 30.31 -9.10
CA GLN A 574 -22.90 31.73 -9.03
C GLN A 574 -23.08 32.42 -10.38
N ALA A 575 -23.22 33.75 -10.36
CA ALA A 575 -23.35 34.57 -11.56
C ALA A 575 -22.09 34.55 -12.47
N SER A 576 -20.94 34.12 -11.96
CA SER A 576 -19.71 33.88 -12.73
C SER A 576 -19.79 32.67 -13.67
N GLY A 577 -20.74 31.76 -13.46
CA GLY A 577 -20.83 30.47 -14.17
C GLY A 577 -20.01 29.35 -13.55
N GLU A 578 -19.14 29.65 -12.57
CA GLU A 578 -18.47 28.65 -11.73
C GLU A 578 -19.30 28.41 -10.46
N PRO A 579 -19.57 27.15 -10.05
CA PRO A 579 -20.39 26.88 -8.88
C PRO A 579 -19.51 26.83 -7.62
N LYS A 580 -19.97 27.46 -6.53
CA LYS A 580 -19.29 27.40 -5.23
C LYS A 580 -19.55 26.05 -4.58
N PHE A 581 -18.49 25.33 -4.24
CA PHE A 581 -18.60 24.10 -3.44
C PHE A 581 -19.07 24.37 -2.00
N ILE A 582 -20.06 23.59 -1.54
CA ILE A 582 -20.65 23.68 -0.20
C ILE A 582 -20.28 22.48 0.67
N ALA A 583 -20.51 21.25 0.19
CA ALA A 583 -20.23 20.03 0.97
C ALA A 583 -20.02 18.78 0.11
N HIS A 584 -19.36 17.77 0.69
CA HIS A 584 -19.18 16.41 0.19
C HIS A 584 -19.66 15.46 1.30
N LEU A 585 -20.68 14.65 1.00
CA LEU A 585 -21.40 13.80 1.96
C LEU A 585 -21.45 12.36 1.47
N ALA A 586 -21.29 11.41 2.39
CA ALA A 586 -21.53 9.99 2.14
C ALA A 586 -22.99 9.61 2.47
N PRO A 587 -23.51 8.43 2.03
CA PRO A 587 -24.86 7.97 2.37
C PRO A 587 -25.18 8.06 3.87
N LYS A 588 -24.22 7.65 4.72
CA LYS A 588 -24.33 7.71 6.19
C LYS A 588 -24.58 9.12 6.75
N ASP A 589 -24.09 10.17 6.08
CA ASP A 589 -24.28 11.55 6.52
C ASP A 589 -25.72 12.01 6.34
N TRP A 590 -26.39 11.60 5.25
CA TRP A 590 -27.81 11.86 5.06
C TRP A 590 -28.67 11.23 6.16
N PHE A 591 -28.36 9.98 6.53
CA PHE A 591 -29.07 9.27 7.60
C PHE A 591 -28.85 9.95 8.97
N ARG A 592 -27.62 10.41 9.22
CA ARG A 592 -27.23 11.16 10.43
C ARG A 592 -27.95 12.50 10.55
N LEU A 593 -27.95 13.30 9.48
CA LEU A 593 -28.65 14.59 9.42
C LEU A 593 -30.16 14.43 9.65
N ALA A 594 -30.78 13.43 9.01
CA ALA A 594 -32.20 13.14 9.19
C ALA A 594 -32.53 12.72 10.65
N GLY A 595 -31.67 11.90 11.26
CA GLY A 595 -31.77 11.52 12.68
C GLY A 595 -31.70 12.73 13.62
N GLN A 596 -30.70 13.60 13.45
CA GLN A 596 -30.57 14.86 14.22
C GLN A 596 -31.80 15.77 14.07
N ALA A 597 -32.34 15.89 12.85
CA ALA A 597 -33.52 16.70 12.61
C ALA A 597 -34.80 16.11 13.25
N ALA A 598 -34.92 14.79 13.38
CA ALA A 598 -36.03 14.19 14.12
C ALA A 598 -35.92 14.42 15.63
N ALA A 599 -34.71 14.37 16.20
CA ALA A 599 -34.48 14.72 17.61
C ALA A 599 -34.82 16.20 17.88
N ASN A 600 -34.35 17.11 17.02
CA ASN A 600 -34.49 18.56 17.21
C ASN A 600 -35.89 19.15 16.90
N ASN A 601 -36.77 18.40 16.22
CA ASN A 601 -38.16 18.82 15.96
C ASN A 601 -39.19 18.10 16.86
N ALA A 602 -38.73 17.36 17.88
CA ALA A 602 -39.63 16.86 18.91
C ALA A 602 -40.10 18.04 19.79
N PRO A 603 -41.41 18.33 19.87
CA PRO A 603 -41.89 19.36 20.79
C PRO A 603 -41.78 18.89 22.24
N ASP A 604 -41.33 19.76 23.13
CA ASP A 604 -41.33 19.53 24.58
C ASP A 604 -42.77 19.36 25.10
N ASN A 605 -43.25 18.11 25.17
CA ASN A 605 -44.40 17.71 25.97
C ASN A 605 -44.37 16.19 26.22
N PRO A 606 -44.78 15.70 27.41
CA PRO A 606 -44.48 14.34 27.82
C PRO A 606 -45.40 13.30 27.17
N ARG A 607 -44.78 12.21 26.69
CA ARG A 607 -45.37 10.90 26.32
C ARG A 607 -46.83 10.91 25.81
N LYS A 608 -46.99 10.78 24.50
CA LYS A 608 -48.06 9.94 23.92
C LYS A 608 -47.55 9.13 22.72
N THR A 609 -48.01 7.89 22.65
CA THR A 609 -47.50 6.80 21.82
C THR A 609 -48.21 6.69 20.46
N SER A 610 -47.48 6.83 19.35
CA SER A 610 -47.70 6.14 18.05
C SER A 610 -46.83 6.80 16.96
N ALA A 611 -46.08 6.10 16.10
CA ALA A 611 -45.75 4.68 16.08
C ALA A 611 -44.30 4.54 15.55
N VAL A 612 -43.44 3.92 16.35
CA VAL A 612 -42.16 3.35 15.88
C VAL A 612 -42.52 2.09 15.07
N PRO A 613 -41.78 1.68 14.03
CA PRO A 613 -41.90 0.33 13.48
C PRO A 613 -41.81 -0.66 14.64
N ASP A 614 -42.77 -1.60 14.71
CA ASP A 614 -42.95 -2.45 15.89
C ASP A 614 -41.61 -3.09 16.31
N GLU A 615 -41.23 -2.93 17.57
CA GLU A 615 -39.97 -3.49 18.08
C GLU A 615 -39.97 -5.02 17.94
N ALA A 616 -41.17 -5.64 17.94
CA ALA A 616 -41.35 -7.03 17.60
C ALA A 616 -41.03 -7.33 16.12
N ALA A 617 -41.45 -6.48 15.17
CA ALA A 617 -41.14 -6.66 13.75
C ALA A 617 -39.63 -6.52 13.49
N ARG A 618 -38.99 -5.49 14.04
CA ARG A 618 -37.52 -5.34 13.93
C ARG A 618 -36.75 -6.50 14.58
N THR A 619 -37.28 -7.07 15.66
CA THR A 619 -36.70 -8.27 16.29
C THR A 619 -36.92 -9.53 15.43
N GLN A 620 -38.04 -9.64 14.72
CA GLN A 620 -38.30 -10.71 13.76
C GLN A 620 -37.39 -10.62 12.53
N ASP A 621 -37.14 -9.42 12.00
CA ASP A 621 -36.22 -9.21 10.88
C ASP A 621 -34.79 -9.66 11.23
N VAL A 622 -34.25 -9.23 12.38
CA VAL A 622 -32.91 -9.66 12.85
C VAL A 622 -32.85 -11.17 13.09
N ALA A 623 -33.90 -11.76 13.67
CA ALA A 623 -33.96 -13.21 13.86
C ALA A 623 -33.95 -13.98 12.52
N HIS A 624 -34.63 -13.44 11.49
CA HIS A 624 -34.62 -14.00 10.14
C HIS A 624 -33.26 -13.87 9.45
N GLU A 625 -32.58 -12.72 9.60
CA GLU A 625 -31.20 -12.56 9.11
C GLU A 625 -30.23 -13.57 9.76
N CYS A 626 -30.37 -13.83 11.06
CA CYS A 626 -29.61 -14.86 11.77
C CYS A 626 -29.93 -16.30 11.31
N ASP A 627 -31.16 -16.55 10.84
CA ASP A 627 -31.55 -17.83 10.23
C ASP A 627 -30.90 -18.00 8.84
N VAL A 628 -30.95 -16.96 8.00
CA VAL A 628 -30.30 -16.94 6.68
C VAL A 628 -28.79 -17.13 6.81
N LEU A 629 -28.15 -16.45 7.76
CA LEU A 629 -26.72 -16.59 8.03
C LEU A 629 -26.36 -18.02 8.46
N GLY A 630 -27.20 -18.68 9.25
CA GLY A 630 -26.97 -20.05 9.69
C GLY A 630 -27.01 -21.06 8.54
N LYS A 631 -27.85 -20.84 7.53
CA LYS A 631 -27.82 -21.60 6.27
C LYS A 631 -26.52 -21.40 5.50
N THR A 632 -26.04 -20.15 5.38
CA THR A 632 -24.75 -19.85 4.75
C THR A 632 -23.59 -20.53 5.49
N MET A 633 -23.58 -20.48 6.83
CA MET A 633 -22.59 -21.18 7.65
C MET A 633 -22.64 -22.70 7.45
N TYR A 634 -23.84 -23.29 7.41
CA TYR A 634 -24.04 -24.72 7.17
C TYR A 634 -23.44 -25.17 5.82
N VAL A 635 -23.69 -24.41 4.75
CA VAL A 635 -23.13 -24.71 3.42
C VAL A 635 -21.61 -24.61 3.43
N SER A 636 -21.04 -23.53 3.99
CA SER A 636 -19.59 -23.34 4.08
C SER A 636 -18.89 -24.42 4.90
N ALA A 637 -19.43 -24.76 6.08
CA ALA A 637 -18.87 -25.81 6.94
C ALA A 637 -18.98 -27.20 6.30
N THR A 638 -20.11 -27.50 5.64
CA THR A 638 -20.31 -28.76 4.92
C THR A 638 -19.34 -28.91 3.75
N ASN A 639 -19.12 -27.85 2.98
CA ASN A 639 -18.17 -27.86 1.86
C ASN A 639 -16.73 -28.02 2.35
N TRP A 640 -16.35 -27.33 3.43
CA TRP A 640 -15.03 -27.51 4.04
C TRP A 640 -14.83 -28.95 4.52
N LEU A 641 -15.73 -29.49 5.34
CA LEU A 641 -15.64 -30.88 5.83
C LEU A 641 -15.56 -31.91 4.70
N LYS A 642 -16.35 -31.74 3.62
CA LYS A 642 -16.30 -32.62 2.43
C LYS A 642 -14.96 -32.59 1.70
N SER A 643 -14.21 -31.49 1.78
CA SER A 643 -12.87 -31.37 1.18
C SER A 643 -11.76 -32.04 2.01
N LEU A 644 -12.03 -32.38 3.28
CA LEU A 644 -11.06 -32.99 4.20
C LEU A 644 -10.97 -34.50 4.03
N THR A 645 -9.77 -35.05 4.22
CA THR A 645 -9.55 -36.49 4.37
C THR A 645 -10.16 -37.00 5.69
N ALA A 646 -10.42 -38.31 5.81
CA ALA A 646 -10.96 -38.90 7.04
C ALA A 646 -10.10 -38.61 8.29
N ALA A 647 -8.77 -38.57 8.15
CA ALA A 647 -7.86 -38.22 9.25
C ALA A 647 -7.98 -36.73 9.64
N GLN A 648 -8.08 -35.83 8.65
CA GLN A 648 -8.30 -34.40 8.88
C GLN A 648 -9.69 -34.16 9.53
N GLN A 649 -10.73 -34.88 9.10
CA GLN A 649 -12.05 -34.82 9.73
C GLN A 649 -12.00 -35.25 11.20
N SER A 650 -11.28 -36.33 11.55
CA SER A 650 -11.15 -36.78 12.94
C SER A 650 -10.33 -35.83 13.84
N MET A 651 -9.58 -34.89 13.26
CA MET A 651 -8.93 -33.80 13.99
C MET A 651 -9.83 -32.56 14.14
N ALA A 652 -10.68 -32.31 13.16
CA ALA A 652 -11.52 -31.10 13.08
C ALA A 652 -12.89 -31.22 13.75
N LEU A 653 -13.46 -32.43 13.83
CA LEU A 653 -14.83 -32.67 14.28
C LEU A 653 -14.90 -33.18 15.73
N PHE A 654 -15.72 -32.54 16.55
CA PHE A 654 -16.01 -32.90 17.94
C PHE A 654 -17.52 -33.04 18.16
N GLU A 655 -17.94 -33.71 19.23
CA GLU A 655 -19.34 -33.69 19.67
C GLU A 655 -19.78 -32.28 20.09
N PHE A 656 -21.05 -31.93 19.91
CA PHE A 656 -21.53 -30.56 20.22
C PHE A 656 -21.39 -30.21 21.70
N HIS A 657 -21.52 -31.21 22.58
CA HIS A 657 -21.37 -31.06 24.03
C HIS A 657 -19.95 -31.38 24.52
N ASP A 658 -18.95 -31.52 23.64
CA ASP A 658 -17.56 -31.70 24.08
C ASP A 658 -17.09 -30.48 24.88
N SER A 659 -16.43 -30.74 26.01
CA SER A 659 -15.73 -29.75 26.83
C SER A 659 -14.79 -28.84 26.03
N GLU A 660 -14.22 -29.34 24.93
CA GLU A 660 -13.37 -28.58 24.03
C GLU A 660 -14.07 -27.35 23.46
N ARG A 661 -15.41 -27.36 23.28
CA ARG A 661 -16.17 -26.22 22.75
C ARG A 661 -15.97 -24.94 23.59
N LEU A 662 -15.78 -25.07 24.90
CA LEU A 662 -15.56 -23.97 25.83
C LEU A 662 -14.07 -23.63 26.02
N ASN A 663 -13.16 -24.48 25.54
CA ASN A 663 -11.72 -24.44 25.77
C ASN A 663 -10.96 -23.50 24.80
N TRP A 664 -11.51 -22.30 24.53
CA TRP A 664 -10.89 -21.31 23.64
C TRP A 664 -9.54 -20.77 24.17
N ARG A 665 -8.62 -20.39 23.27
CA ARG A 665 -7.27 -19.85 23.60
C ARG A 665 -6.76 -18.78 22.62
N TYR A 666 -6.58 -17.55 23.12
CA TYR A 666 -5.69 -16.56 22.48
C TYR A 666 -4.22 -16.69 22.95
N GLU A 667 -3.99 -17.18 24.17
CA GLU A 667 -2.64 -17.31 24.74
C GLU A 667 -1.80 -18.38 24.00
N PRO A 668 -0.46 -18.32 24.03
CA PRO A 668 0.40 -19.35 23.45
C PRO A 668 0.23 -20.71 24.17
N ALA A 669 -0.56 -21.61 23.58
CA ALA A 669 -0.83 -22.95 24.10
C ALA A 669 -1.04 -23.95 22.94
N PRO A 670 -0.88 -25.26 23.18
CA PRO A 670 -1.38 -26.30 22.28
C PRO A 670 -2.88 -26.15 22.05
N ARG A 671 -3.33 -26.33 20.81
CA ARG A 671 -4.73 -26.23 20.38
C ARG A 671 -5.19 -27.54 19.74
N LYS A 672 -6.50 -27.80 19.77
CA LYS A 672 -7.13 -28.88 19.00
C LYS A 672 -7.76 -28.31 17.72
N GLY A 673 -8.15 -29.18 16.80
CA GLY A 673 -8.62 -28.81 15.48
C GLY A 673 -7.56 -29.00 14.40
N LEU A 674 -7.90 -28.53 13.21
CA LEU A 674 -7.05 -28.65 12.03
C LEU A 674 -6.41 -27.29 11.72
N GLN A 675 -5.08 -27.25 11.61
CA GLN A 675 -4.34 -26.01 11.39
C GLN A 675 -4.42 -25.58 9.92
N LEU A 676 -4.60 -24.28 9.64
CA LEU A 676 -4.67 -23.76 8.26
C LEU A 676 -3.38 -24.05 7.43
N LEU A 677 -2.24 -24.22 8.10
CA LEU A 677 -0.97 -24.60 7.50
C LEU A 677 -0.93 -26.07 7.01
N GLU A 678 -1.75 -26.95 7.57
CA GLU A 678 -1.84 -28.38 7.22
C GLU A 678 -2.85 -28.66 6.09
N LEU A 679 -3.52 -27.62 5.58
CA LEU A 679 -4.54 -27.70 4.55
C LEU A 679 -3.95 -27.58 3.13
N THR A 680 -4.58 -28.24 2.16
CA THR A 680 -4.36 -27.91 0.74
C THR A 680 -4.88 -26.49 0.44
N ALA A 681 -4.45 -25.90 -0.68
CA ALA A 681 -4.91 -24.56 -1.07
C ALA A 681 -6.45 -24.45 -1.20
N GLU A 682 -7.11 -25.51 -1.68
CA GLU A 682 -8.57 -25.61 -1.78
C GLU A 682 -9.22 -25.75 -0.41
N GLN A 683 -8.73 -26.67 0.42
CA GLN A 683 -9.23 -26.85 1.80
C GLN A 683 -9.08 -25.57 2.62
N LYS A 684 -7.97 -24.83 2.44
CA LYS A 684 -7.70 -23.55 3.10
C LYS A 684 -8.66 -22.47 2.63
N LEU A 685 -8.90 -22.35 1.33
CA LEU A 685 -9.88 -21.40 0.77
C LEU A 685 -11.29 -21.67 1.33
N LEU A 686 -11.69 -22.93 1.47
CA LEU A 686 -12.96 -23.32 2.07
C LEU A 686 -13.02 -23.02 3.57
N ALA A 687 -11.93 -23.22 4.31
CA ALA A 687 -11.82 -22.81 5.71
C ALA A 687 -11.94 -21.28 5.88
N GLU A 688 -11.22 -20.51 5.06
CA GLU A 688 -11.28 -19.05 5.06
C GLU A 688 -12.67 -18.54 4.62
N THR A 689 -13.36 -19.26 3.73
CA THR A 689 -14.76 -18.98 3.36
C THR A 689 -15.71 -19.19 4.54
N LEU A 690 -15.54 -20.27 5.33
CA LEU A 690 -16.30 -20.45 6.57
C LEU A 690 -16.00 -19.32 7.57
N ILE A 691 -14.72 -19.00 7.81
CA ILE A 691 -14.34 -17.94 8.76
C ILE A 691 -14.95 -16.59 8.36
N ALA A 692 -14.92 -16.27 7.05
CA ALA A 692 -15.50 -15.04 6.51
C ALA A 692 -17.01 -14.90 6.77
N THR A 693 -17.77 -15.99 6.96
CA THR A 693 -19.21 -15.91 7.28
C THR A 693 -19.50 -15.29 8.65
N ALA A 694 -18.56 -15.33 9.60
CA ALA A 694 -18.75 -14.74 10.93
C ALA A 694 -18.42 -13.23 10.98
N LEU A 695 -17.90 -12.66 9.89
CA LEU A 695 -17.28 -11.33 9.88
C LEU A 695 -17.95 -10.37 8.88
N SER A 696 -17.99 -9.09 9.21
CA SER A 696 -18.32 -8.03 8.27
C SER A 696 -17.14 -7.74 7.31
N ASN A 697 -17.30 -6.79 6.39
CA ASN A 697 -16.18 -6.28 5.58
C ASN A 697 -15.06 -5.74 6.48
N ALA A 698 -15.40 -4.90 7.46
CA ALA A 698 -14.46 -4.36 8.43
C ALA A 698 -13.80 -5.48 9.28
N GLY A 699 -14.56 -6.48 9.71
CA GLY A 699 -14.00 -7.65 10.42
C GLY A 699 -13.01 -8.46 9.58
N ARG A 700 -13.27 -8.61 8.28
CA ARG A 700 -12.37 -9.29 7.33
C ARG A 700 -11.11 -8.48 7.05
N GLU A 701 -11.23 -7.17 6.86
CA GLU A 701 -10.09 -6.25 6.71
C GLU A 701 -9.22 -6.25 7.97
N GLN A 702 -9.83 -6.20 9.15
CA GLN A 702 -9.14 -6.29 10.44
C GLN A 702 -8.36 -7.60 10.57
N MET A 703 -8.97 -8.74 10.22
CA MET A 703 -8.31 -10.05 10.23
C MET A 703 -7.17 -10.13 9.21
N GLN A 704 -7.32 -9.53 8.02
CA GLN A 704 -6.27 -9.52 7.00
C GLN A 704 -5.07 -8.66 7.43
N LEU A 705 -5.31 -7.47 8.00
CA LEU A 705 -4.27 -6.60 8.52
C LEU A 705 -3.52 -7.25 9.69
N LEU A 706 -4.26 -7.86 10.62
CA LEU A 706 -3.70 -8.65 11.71
C LEU A 706 -2.76 -9.77 11.18
N ARG A 707 -3.24 -10.58 10.24
CA ARG A 707 -2.43 -11.66 9.63
C ARG A 707 -1.24 -11.13 8.82
N SER A 708 -1.32 -9.94 8.22
CA SER A 708 -0.16 -9.36 7.50
C SER A 708 0.97 -8.99 8.47
N VAL A 709 0.64 -8.57 9.69
CA VAL A 709 1.63 -8.24 10.72
C VAL A 709 2.18 -9.48 11.43
N GLU A 710 1.37 -10.50 11.65
CA GLU A 710 1.88 -11.81 12.06
C GLU A 710 2.83 -12.40 11.01
N ARG A 711 2.53 -12.24 9.71
CA ARG A 711 3.42 -12.68 8.64
C ARG A 711 4.78 -12.00 8.68
N SER A 712 4.82 -10.67 8.85
CA SER A 712 6.11 -9.94 8.93
C SER A 712 6.90 -10.31 10.19
N THR A 713 6.21 -10.53 11.32
CA THR A 713 6.81 -10.97 12.58
C THR A 713 7.34 -12.41 12.50
N PHE A 714 6.57 -13.33 11.91
CA PHE A 714 6.98 -14.72 11.67
C PHE A 714 8.20 -14.82 10.75
N LEU A 715 8.26 -14.00 9.69
CA LEU A 715 9.42 -13.97 8.80
C LEU A 715 10.70 -13.50 9.51
N ARG A 716 10.57 -12.56 10.46
CA ARG A 716 11.68 -12.05 11.27
C ARG A 716 12.13 -13.04 12.35
N ASP A 717 11.18 -13.53 13.14
CA ASP A 717 11.45 -14.22 14.42
C ASP A 717 11.35 -15.76 14.32
N ARG A 718 10.94 -16.29 13.16
CA ARG A 718 10.76 -17.74 12.86
C ARG A 718 9.82 -18.50 13.82
N ASN A 719 9.05 -17.79 14.64
CA ASN A 719 8.18 -18.40 15.65
C ASN A 719 6.92 -19.03 15.04
N ALA A 720 6.95 -20.35 14.81
CA ALA A 720 5.84 -21.10 14.21
C ALA A 720 4.50 -21.00 14.98
N ALA A 721 4.50 -20.61 16.26
CA ALA A 721 3.27 -20.41 17.04
C ALA A 721 2.54 -19.08 16.73
N ILE A 722 3.16 -18.16 15.97
CA ILE A 722 2.65 -16.82 15.63
C ILE A 722 2.69 -16.61 14.09
N GLY A 723 2.58 -17.71 13.33
CA GLY A 723 2.48 -17.63 11.88
C GLY A 723 1.10 -17.15 11.42
N PRO A 724 0.99 -16.50 10.25
CA PRO A 724 -0.30 -16.02 9.70
C PRO A 724 -1.26 -17.16 9.33
N ASP A 725 -0.77 -18.41 9.33
CA ASP A 725 -1.54 -19.63 9.11
C ASP A 725 -1.54 -20.56 10.35
N ALA A 726 -1.08 -20.06 11.51
CA ALA A 726 -1.06 -20.80 12.79
C ALA A 726 -2.44 -20.84 13.48
N TYR A 727 -3.51 -20.77 12.69
CA TYR A 727 -4.90 -20.80 13.12
C TYR A 727 -5.48 -22.20 13.00
N PHE A 728 -6.26 -22.61 13.99
CA PHE A 728 -6.92 -23.91 14.07
C PHE A 728 -8.42 -23.73 13.88
N VAL A 729 -9.03 -24.58 13.05
CA VAL A 729 -10.48 -24.62 12.83
C VAL A 729 -11.05 -25.91 13.40
N THR A 730 -12.16 -25.79 14.14
CA THR A 730 -12.90 -26.89 14.77
C THR A 730 -14.39 -26.76 14.50
N ILE A 731 -15.08 -27.89 14.34
CA ILE A 731 -16.54 -28.02 14.26
C ILE A 731 -17.02 -28.83 15.48
N PHE A 732 -18.12 -28.40 16.07
CA PHE A 732 -18.79 -29.05 17.20
C PHE A 732 -20.19 -29.49 16.79
N GLY A 733 -20.46 -30.79 16.84
CA GLY A 733 -21.67 -31.40 16.26
C GLY A 733 -21.58 -31.57 14.74
N THR A 734 -22.63 -32.13 14.14
CA THR A 734 -22.74 -32.26 12.68
C THR A 734 -23.44 -31.03 12.11
N PRO A 735 -22.83 -30.28 11.16
CA PRO A 735 -23.49 -29.16 10.50
C PRO A 735 -24.79 -29.59 9.80
N ALA A 736 -25.88 -28.88 10.09
CA ALA A 736 -27.20 -29.13 9.49
C ALA A 736 -27.99 -27.82 9.39
N GLU A 737 -28.84 -27.71 8.36
CA GLU A 737 -29.64 -26.49 8.07
C GLU A 737 -30.61 -26.12 9.20
N SER A 738 -31.11 -27.11 9.94
CA SER A 738 -32.05 -26.95 11.06
C SER A 738 -31.55 -27.61 12.37
N GLY A 739 -30.26 -27.95 12.44
CA GLY A 739 -29.65 -28.60 13.59
C GLY A 739 -28.99 -27.62 14.58
N THR A 740 -28.50 -28.17 15.69
CA THR A 740 -27.67 -27.45 16.66
C THR A 740 -26.22 -27.90 16.51
N TRP A 741 -25.33 -26.96 16.21
CA TRP A 741 -23.91 -27.20 15.96
C TRP A 741 -23.13 -25.90 16.19
N GLY A 742 -21.81 -25.95 16.12
CA GLY A 742 -20.98 -24.75 16.26
C GLY A 742 -19.62 -24.93 15.61
N TRP A 743 -18.84 -23.86 15.59
CA TRP A 743 -17.47 -23.90 15.09
C TRP A 743 -16.61 -22.82 15.76
N ARG A 744 -15.31 -23.07 15.85
CA ARG A 744 -14.33 -22.11 16.37
C ARG A 744 -13.15 -22.00 15.41
N VAL A 745 -12.69 -20.77 15.19
CA VAL A 745 -11.33 -20.51 14.72
C VAL A 745 -10.54 -19.87 15.85
N GLU A 746 -9.33 -20.36 16.11
CA GLU A 746 -8.44 -19.78 17.11
C GLU A 746 -6.95 -19.86 16.73
N GLY A 747 -6.19 -18.85 17.13
CA GLY A 747 -4.74 -18.74 16.99
C GLY A 747 -4.21 -17.78 18.05
N HIS A 748 -3.01 -17.22 17.87
CA HIS A 748 -2.45 -16.32 18.88
C HIS A 748 -3.23 -15.00 19.01
N HIS A 749 -3.62 -14.41 17.87
CA HIS A 749 -4.27 -13.10 17.87
C HIS A 749 -5.73 -13.09 17.41
N LEU A 750 -6.35 -14.23 17.09
CA LEU A 750 -7.77 -14.32 16.76
C LEU A 750 -8.41 -15.48 17.54
N ALA A 751 -9.60 -15.25 18.09
CA ALA A 751 -10.49 -16.35 18.47
C ALA A 751 -11.95 -15.94 18.24
N LEU A 752 -12.69 -16.72 17.44
CA LEU A 752 -14.12 -16.52 17.17
C LEU A 752 -14.86 -17.81 17.53
N ASN A 753 -15.96 -17.71 18.28
CA ASN A 753 -16.66 -18.86 18.84
C ASN A 753 -18.13 -18.84 18.40
N VAL A 754 -18.47 -19.58 17.35
CA VAL A 754 -19.78 -19.54 16.72
C VAL A 754 -20.68 -20.67 17.21
N THR A 755 -21.92 -20.32 17.57
CA THR A 755 -22.95 -21.29 17.98
C THR A 755 -24.21 -21.12 17.12
N VAL A 756 -24.69 -22.22 16.58
CA VAL A 756 -25.92 -22.34 15.77
C VAL A 756 -26.90 -23.25 16.52
N ILE A 757 -28.13 -22.79 16.74
CA ILE A 757 -29.20 -23.56 17.41
C ILE A 757 -30.39 -23.65 16.46
N ARG A 758 -30.84 -24.87 16.15
CA ARG A 758 -31.96 -25.14 15.21
C ARG A 758 -31.83 -24.38 13.87
N GLY A 759 -30.61 -24.22 13.36
CA GLY A 759 -30.31 -23.46 12.14
C GLY A 759 -30.08 -21.95 12.32
N ARG A 760 -30.39 -21.36 13.48
CA ARG A 760 -30.16 -19.93 13.78
C ARG A 760 -28.78 -19.70 14.36
N VAL A 761 -28.00 -18.73 13.86
CA VAL A 761 -26.77 -18.31 14.55
C VAL A 761 -27.15 -17.47 15.77
N VAL A 762 -26.72 -17.87 16.97
CA VAL A 762 -27.13 -17.25 18.25
C VAL A 762 -26.01 -16.56 19.02
N SER A 763 -24.74 -16.84 18.67
CA SER A 763 -23.59 -16.21 19.33
C SER A 763 -22.33 -16.34 18.48
N THR A 764 -21.49 -15.29 18.51
CA THR A 764 -20.07 -15.29 18.09
C THR A 764 -19.11 -15.07 19.26
N THR A 765 -19.63 -14.88 20.48
CA THR A 765 -18.82 -14.51 21.65
C THR A 765 -18.39 -15.76 22.44
N PRO A 766 -17.21 -15.79 23.08
CA PRO A 766 -16.21 -14.73 23.11
C PRO A 766 -15.56 -14.50 21.74
N ALA A 767 -15.46 -13.23 21.34
CA ALA A 767 -14.83 -12.79 20.11
C ALA A 767 -13.60 -11.95 20.44
N PHE A 768 -12.41 -12.44 20.09
CA PHE A 768 -11.13 -11.84 20.43
C PHE A 768 -10.32 -11.50 19.19
N PHE A 769 -9.74 -10.30 19.18
CA PHE A 769 -8.75 -9.86 18.21
C PHE A 769 -7.59 -9.21 18.97
N GLY A 770 -6.36 -9.61 18.68
CA GLY A 770 -5.13 -8.98 19.17
C GLY A 770 -4.17 -8.66 18.03
N ALA A 771 -2.98 -8.16 18.36
CA ALA A 771 -1.85 -8.08 17.44
C ALA A 771 -0.56 -7.80 18.21
N PHE A 772 0.52 -8.44 17.79
CA PHE A 772 1.89 -8.13 18.18
C PHE A 772 2.84 -8.24 16.97
N PRO A 773 3.49 -7.13 16.56
CA PRO A 773 3.23 -5.78 17.03
C PRO A 773 1.86 -5.26 16.51
N SER A 774 1.12 -4.52 17.31
CA SER A 774 -0.10 -3.80 16.90
C SER A 774 0.21 -2.47 16.21
N ARG A 775 1.46 -2.04 16.26
CA ARG A 775 1.99 -0.85 15.58
C ARG A 775 3.23 -1.22 14.79
N ILE A 776 3.24 -0.85 13.53
CA ILE A 776 4.28 -1.30 12.62
C ILE A 776 5.34 -0.20 12.55
N ASP A 777 6.47 -0.40 13.23
CA ASP A 777 7.55 0.60 13.27
C ASP A 777 8.49 0.53 12.04
N SER A 778 8.35 -0.49 11.19
CA SER A 778 9.24 -0.74 10.05
C SER A 778 8.56 -1.51 8.89
N GLY A 779 9.09 -1.37 7.67
CA GLY A 779 8.58 -2.06 6.47
C GLY A 779 7.46 -1.30 5.74
N PRO A 780 6.84 -1.89 4.69
CA PRO A 780 5.87 -1.20 3.83
C PRO A 780 4.62 -0.69 4.55
N GLN A 781 4.27 -1.28 5.70
CA GLN A 781 3.12 -0.85 6.51
C GLN A 781 3.54 0.08 7.68
N ARG A 782 4.75 0.68 7.66
CA ARG A 782 5.26 1.55 8.72
C ARG A 782 4.27 2.67 9.07
N GLY A 783 3.98 2.83 10.36
CA GLY A 783 3.01 3.80 10.88
C GLY A 783 1.56 3.30 10.89
N ALA A 784 1.24 2.17 10.25
CA ALA A 784 -0.06 1.54 10.43
C ALA A 784 -0.21 0.99 11.86
N ARG A 785 -1.42 1.12 12.39
CA ARG A 785 -1.83 0.54 13.67
C ARG A 785 -2.99 -0.39 13.39
N VAL A 786 -2.88 -1.64 13.84
CA VAL A 786 -3.91 -2.66 13.58
C VAL A 786 -5.25 -2.22 14.18
N PHE A 787 -5.24 -1.67 15.40
CA PHE A 787 -6.45 -1.20 16.10
C PHE A 787 -6.55 0.33 16.15
N ALA A 788 -6.33 1.00 15.02
CA ALA A 788 -6.33 2.46 14.93
C ALA A 788 -7.65 3.10 15.39
N ASN A 789 -8.78 2.54 14.97
CA ASN A 789 -10.11 3.07 15.23
C ASN A 789 -10.51 2.90 16.71
N GLU A 790 -10.17 1.76 17.30
CA GLU A 790 -10.40 1.46 18.72
C GLU A 790 -9.58 2.40 19.62
N GLU A 791 -8.29 2.58 19.30
CA GLU A 791 -7.42 3.53 20.01
C GLU A 791 -7.92 4.96 19.89
N ASP A 792 -8.21 5.42 18.67
CA ASP A 792 -8.55 6.83 18.42
C ASP A 792 -9.94 7.18 18.95
N ASN A 793 -10.93 6.31 18.80
CA ASN A 793 -12.27 6.54 19.35
C ASN A 793 -12.26 6.50 20.89
N GLY A 794 -11.48 5.59 21.50
CA GLY A 794 -11.31 5.53 22.95
C GLY A 794 -10.63 6.77 23.52
N LEU A 795 -9.57 7.25 22.85
CA LEU A 795 -8.87 8.50 23.21
C LEU A 795 -9.73 9.74 22.95
N SER A 796 -10.51 9.77 21.86
CA SER A 796 -11.42 10.88 21.54
C SER A 796 -12.54 10.99 22.58
N LEU A 797 -13.11 9.86 23.01
CA LEU A 797 -14.10 9.84 24.09
C LEU A 797 -13.49 10.32 25.40
N LEU A 798 -12.29 9.86 25.78
CA LEU A 798 -11.61 10.35 26.98
C LEU A 798 -11.33 11.86 26.92
N ALA A 799 -10.87 12.35 25.77
CA ALA A 799 -10.53 13.75 25.56
C ALA A 799 -11.75 14.69 25.47
N SER A 800 -12.95 14.16 25.21
CA SER A 800 -14.20 14.94 25.23
C SER A 800 -14.83 15.04 26.62
N LEU A 801 -14.33 14.28 27.61
CA LEU A 801 -14.77 14.39 29.01
C LEU A 801 -14.26 15.68 29.67
N SER A 802 -15.10 16.31 30.49
CA SER A 802 -14.65 17.34 31.44
C SER A 802 -13.74 16.73 32.52
N ASP A 803 -12.92 17.55 33.20
CA ASP A 803 -11.98 17.08 34.24
C ASP A 803 -12.65 16.19 35.30
N GLN A 804 -13.87 16.53 35.74
CA GLN A 804 -14.64 15.74 36.69
C GLN A 804 -15.11 14.40 36.11
N GLN A 805 -15.58 14.40 34.86
CA GLN A 805 -15.99 13.19 34.16
C GLN A 805 -14.79 12.28 33.86
N SER A 806 -13.65 12.85 33.47
CA SER A 806 -12.39 12.14 33.20
C SER A 806 -11.81 11.50 34.47
N THR A 807 -11.88 12.22 35.60
CA THR A 807 -11.56 11.68 36.94
C THR A 807 -12.47 10.51 37.31
N THR A 808 -13.77 10.58 36.97
CA THR A 808 -14.74 9.51 37.25
C THR A 808 -14.53 8.30 36.32
N ALA A 809 -14.20 8.52 35.05
CA ALA A 809 -13.90 7.48 34.07
C ALA A 809 -12.57 6.76 34.36
N THR A 810 -11.56 7.45 34.89
CA THR A 810 -10.22 6.91 35.10
C THR A 810 -10.14 6.08 36.38
N VAL A 811 -10.39 4.77 36.26
CA VAL A 811 -10.45 3.84 37.40
C VAL A 811 -9.08 3.44 37.95
N ARG A 812 -8.01 3.57 37.16
CA ARG A 812 -6.62 3.27 37.57
C ARG A 812 -5.60 4.13 36.82
N VAL A 813 -4.57 4.59 37.51
CA VAL A 813 -3.45 5.35 36.91
C VAL A 813 -2.63 4.50 35.93
N ALA A 814 -2.49 3.20 36.20
CA ALA A 814 -1.78 2.25 35.33
C ALA A 814 -2.77 1.28 34.68
N ALA A 815 -2.57 1.02 33.38
CA ALA A 815 -3.27 -0.04 32.66
C ALA A 815 -2.90 -1.43 33.24
N PRO A 816 -3.85 -2.39 33.31
CA PRO A 816 -3.56 -3.78 33.65
C PRO A 816 -2.64 -4.44 32.60
N GLY A 817 -1.95 -5.51 33.00
CA GLY A 817 -1.02 -6.24 32.12
C GLY A 817 -1.69 -7.21 31.13
N ASN A 818 -3.02 -7.30 31.11
CA ASN A 818 -3.84 -7.97 30.09
C ASN A 818 -5.32 -7.51 30.23
N ILE A 819 -6.20 -7.94 29.31
CA ILE A 819 -7.66 -7.88 29.50
C ILE A 819 -8.07 -8.63 30.79
N ILE A 820 -9.09 -8.13 31.52
CA ILE A 820 -9.43 -8.56 32.88
C ILE A 820 -10.39 -9.75 32.90
N SER A 821 -11.18 -9.96 31.85
CA SER A 821 -12.07 -11.13 31.73
C SER A 821 -11.30 -12.44 31.53
N HIS A 822 -10.09 -12.39 30.97
CA HIS A 822 -9.24 -13.54 30.63
C HIS A 822 -10.02 -14.64 29.86
N LEU A 823 -9.54 -15.88 29.93
CA LEU A 823 -10.14 -17.06 29.30
C LEU A 823 -11.37 -17.64 30.05
N THR A 824 -11.87 -16.96 31.10
CA THR A 824 -12.91 -17.50 32.01
C THR A 824 -14.22 -17.88 31.29
N HIS A 825 -14.84 -19.00 31.68
CA HIS A 825 -16.19 -19.40 31.24
C HIS A 825 -17.04 -19.92 32.43
N PRO A 826 -18.25 -19.40 32.69
CA PRO A 826 -18.84 -18.19 32.07
C PRO A 826 -17.94 -16.96 32.30
N ALA A 827 -18.12 -15.93 31.48
CA ALA A 827 -17.31 -14.71 31.61
C ALA A 827 -17.41 -14.15 33.03
N ARG A 828 -16.27 -13.87 33.67
CA ARG A 828 -16.24 -13.22 34.98
C ARG A 828 -17.01 -11.91 34.91
N ARG A 829 -18.18 -11.84 35.56
CA ARG A 829 -18.90 -10.58 35.75
C ARG A 829 -18.02 -9.63 36.55
N LEU A 830 -17.65 -8.52 35.93
CA LEU A 830 -16.92 -7.44 36.57
C LEU A 830 -17.95 -6.44 37.09
N GLU A 831 -17.67 -5.78 38.22
CA GLU A 831 -18.51 -4.65 38.61
C GLU A 831 -18.36 -3.51 37.58
N PRO A 832 -19.47 -2.84 37.20
CA PRO A 832 -19.41 -1.57 36.49
C PRO A 832 -18.55 -0.58 37.28
N GLN A 833 -17.69 0.14 36.56
CA GLN A 833 -16.78 1.15 37.09
C GLN A 833 -16.56 2.18 35.99
N GLY A 834 -15.99 3.32 36.34
CA GLY A 834 -15.85 4.44 35.44
C GLY A 834 -17.12 5.30 35.44
N ILE A 835 -17.30 6.09 34.38
CA ILE A 835 -18.44 6.99 34.23
C ILE A 835 -19.66 6.26 33.64
N SER A 836 -20.85 6.54 34.15
CA SER A 836 -22.10 6.06 33.57
C SER A 836 -22.46 6.83 32.29
N PHE A 837 -23.08 6.18 31.31
CA PHE A 837 -23.58 6.88 30.11
C PHE A 837 -24.65 7.92 30.46
N ALA A 838 -25.33 7.80 31.60
CA ALA A 838 -26.25 8.82 32.10
C ALA A 838 -25.55 10.13 32.54
N GLU A 839 -24.26 10.07 32.88
CA GLU A 839 -23.43 11.22 33.28
C GLU A 839 -22.68 11.85 32.09
N LEU A 840 -22.79 11.25 30.90
CA LEU A 840 -22.26 11.78 29.64
C LEU A 840 -23.27 12.74 29.00
N ASN A 841 -22.79 13.80 28.34
CA ASN A 841 -23.60 14.65 27.48
C ASN A 841 -23.98 13.92 26.17
N GLU A 842 -24.80 14.54 25.31
CA GLU A 842 -25.32 13.87 24.12
C GLU A 842 -24.24 13.45 23.11
N ASP A 843 -23.28 14.34 22.83
CA ASP A 843 -22.16 14.06 21.92
C ASP A 843 -21.24 12.96 22.50
N GLN A 844 -20.93 13.03 23.79
CA GLN A 844 -20.15 12.01 24.51
C GLN A 844 -20.86 10.64 24.50
N ARG A 845 -22.19 10.59 24.70
CA ARG A 845 -22.97 9.36 24.56
C ARG A 845 -22.91 8.81 23.13
N LEU A 846 -23.03 9.67 22.14
CA LEU A 846 -22.95 9.28 20.73
C LEU A 846 -21.56 8.71 20.40
N ASP A 847 -20.47 9.33 20.88
CA ASP A 847 -19.11 8.82 20.70
C ASP A 847 -18.86 7.50 21.45
N ALA A 848 -19.43 7.34 22.65
CA ALA A 848 -19.36 6.09 23.39
C ALA A 848 -20.15 4.96 22.69
N PHE A 849 -21.29 5.26 22.05
CA PHE A 849 -22.01 4.31 21.20
C PHE A 849 -21.26 4.00 19.90
N LYS A 850 -20.63 4.98 19.22
CA LYS A 850 -19.76 4.72 18.06
C LYS A 850 -18.62 3.77 18.42
N LEU A 851 -17.95 4.03 19.56
CA LEU A 851 -16.90 3.16 20.07
C LEU A 851 -17.45 1.75 20.33
N PHE A 852 -18.63 1.61 20.92
CA PHE A 852 -19.28 0.31 21.15
C PHE A 852 -19.54 -0.43 19.83
N SER A 853 -20.27 0.20 18.90
CA SER A 853 -20.66 -0.41 17.62
C SER A 853 -19.43 -0.83 16.81
N HIS A 854 -18.33 -0.07 16.85
CA HIS A 854 -17.08 -0.46 16.15
C HIS A 854 -16.53 -1.84 16.58
N PHE A 855 -16.78 -2.30 17.81
CA PHE A 855 -16.42 -3.67 18.21
C PHE A 855 -17.46 -4.72 17.78
N THR A 856 -18.77 -4.42 17.84
CA THR A 856 -19.83 -5.37 17.46
C THR A 856 -19.90 -5.56 15.94
N GLU A 857 -19.74 -4.49 15.17
CA GLU A 857 -19.75 -4.43 13.70
C GLU A 857 -18.58 -5.18 13.03
N ARG A 858 -17.61 -5.72 13.79
CA ARG A 858 -16.66 -6.71 13.27
C ARG A 858 -17.33 -8.03 12.92
N SER A 859 -18.41 -8.39 13.64
CA SER A 859 -19.21 -9.59 13.34
C SER A 859 -20.05 -9.38 12.07
N ALA A 860 -20.51 -10.47 11.46
CA ALA A 860 -21.42 -10.37 10.31
C ALA A 860 -22.68 -9.54 10.65
N PRO A 861 -23.27 -8.78 9.68
CA PRO A 861 -24.28 -7.77 9.97
C PRO A 861 -25.45 -8.22 10.84
N ALA A 862 -26.00 -9.42 10.61
CA ALA A 862 -27.08 -9.99 11.40
C ALA A 862 -26.74 -10.12 12.90
N LEU A 863 -25.51 -10.54 13.20
CA LEU A 863 -25.01 -10.72 14.57
C LEU A 863 -24.66 -9.39 15.23
N ALA A 864 -24.09 -8.46 14.46
CA ALA A 864 -23.88 -7.09 14.93
C ALA A 864 -25.23 -6.44 15.28
N ALA A 865 -26.25 -6.58 14.42
CA ALA A 865 -27.61 -6.09 14.66
C ALA A 865 -28.30 -6.76 15.86
N ALA A 866 -28.08 -8.07 16.08
CA ALA A 866 -28.58 -8.78 17.25
C ALA A 866 -27.97 -8.25 18.56
N LEU A 867 -26.64 -8.07 18.61
CA LEU A 867 -25.96 -7.48 19.76
C LEU A 867 -26.42 -6.03 19.97
N ASP A 868 -26.44 -5.20 18.93
CA ASP A 868 -26.90 -3.80 18.99
C ASP A 868 -28.35 -3.68 19.50
N ALA A 869 -29.24 -4.62 19.13
CA ALA A 869 -30.61 -4.67 19.62
C ALA A 869 -30.70 -5.03 21.12
N GLU A 870 -29.80 -5.87 21.63
CA GLU A 870 -29.72 -6.17 23.07
C GLU A 870 -29.16 -4.99 23.87
N ILE A 871 -28.09 -4.36 23.38
CA ILE A 871 -27.46 -3.19 24.02
C ILE A 871 -28.46 -2.03 24.10
N ARG A 872 -29.25 -1.78 23.05
CA ARG A 872 -30.27 -0.72 23.03
C ARG A 872 -31.44 -0.97 23.99
N LYS A 873 -31.63 -2.20 24.49
CA LYS A 873 -32.58 -2.52 25.56
C LYS A 873 -32.01 -2.26 26.97
N SER A 874 -30.71 -1.98 27.09
CA SER A 874 -30.10 -1.59 28.37
C SER A 874 -30.41 -0.12 28.71
N PRO A 875 -30.96 0.16 29.91
CA PRO A 875 -30.99 1.51 30.47
C PRO A 875 -29.60 2.17 30.46
N LEU A 876 -29.53 3.48 30.17
CA LEU A 876 -28.26 4.21 30.06
C LEU A 876 -27.46 4.20 31.36
N GLU A 877 -28.13 4.16 32.50
CA GLU A 877 -27.52 4.08 33.83
C GLU A 877 -26.73 2.77 34.02
N ARG A 878 -27.10 1.71 33.29
CA ARG A 878 -26.45 0.39 33.31
C ARG A 878 -25.27 0.30 32.32
N LEU A 879 -25.06 1.29 31.45
CA LEU A 879 -23.92 1.41 30.54
C LEU A 879 -22.81 2.24 31.20
N SER A 880 -21.56 1.78 31.09
CA SER A 880 -20.39 2.42 31.73
C SER A 880 -19.15 2.40 30.84
N PHE A 881 -18.32 3.45 30.95
CA PHE A 881 -17.00 3.58 30.33
C PHE A 881 -15.93 3.76 31.40
N ALA A 882 -15.00 2.80 31.48
CA ALA A 882 -13.83 2.86 32.36
C ALA A 882 -12.54 3.01 31.55
N TRP A 883 -11.62 3.84 32.05
CA TRP A 883 -10.29 4.06 31.50
C TRP A 883 -9.19 3.71 32.52
N ALA A 884 -8.05 3.21 32.05
CA ALA A 884 -6.84 3.08 32.84
C ALA A 884 -5.58 3.28 31.99
N GLY A 885 -4.56 3.89 32.59
CA GLY A 885 -3.31 4.23 31.89
C GLY A 885 -3.32 5.62 31.25
N GLY A 886 -2.35 5.90 30.39
CA GLY A 886 -2.10 7.25 29.88
C GLY A 886 -3.01 7.67 28.73
N SER A 887 -3.22 8.97 28.56
CA SER A 887 -4.03 9.59 27.49
C SER A 887 -3.27 9.79 26.16
N THR A 888 -2.09 9.20 26.02
CA THR A 888 -1.22 9.34 24.84
C THR A 888 -0.87 7.99 24.24
N LEU A 889 -0.47 8.00 22.96
CA LEU A 889 -0.22 6.78 22.19
C LEU A 889 1.00 5.99 22.71
N ASP A 890 1.93 6.59 23.44
CA ASP A 890 3.20 6.02 23.92
C ASP A 890 3.16 5.44 25.36
N VAL A 891 2.05 5.63 26.09
CA VAL A 891 1.86 5.08 27.45
C VAL A 891 0.85 3.92 27.42
N PRO A 892 1.02 2.79 28.11
CA PRO A 892 0.06 1.68 28.13
C PRO A 892 -1.37 2.13 28.48
N ARG A 893 -2.36 1.55 27.79
CA ARG A 893 -3.77 1.94 27.84
C ARG A 893 -4.67 0.73 28.07
N TYR A 894 -5.76 0.96 28.77
CA TYR A 894 -6.89 0.06 28.85
C TYR A 894 -8.17 0.86 28.87
N PHE A 895 -9.19 0.38 28.18
CA PHE A 895 -10.55 0.82 28.41
C PHE A 895 -11.53 -0.33 28.35
N ARG A 896 -12.68 -0.09 28.98
CA ARG A 896 -13.77 -1.05 29.08
C ARG A 896 -15.09 -0.33 28.84
N LEU A 897 -15.85 -0.82 27.88
CA LEU A 897 -17.27 -0.52 27.75
C LEU A 897 -18.03 -1.70 28.32
N GLN A 898 -18.96 -1.45 29.24
CA GLN A 898 -19.68 -2.52 29.89
C GLN A 898 -21.15 -2.15 30.10
N CYS A 899 -22.02 -3.05 29.65
CA CYS A 899 -23.39 -3.17 30.12
C CYS A 899 -23.54 -4.48 30.94
N PRO A 900 -24.69 -4.76 31.54
CA PRO A 900 -24.93 -5.97 32.32
C PRO A 900 -24.91 -7.28 31.52
N GLU A 901 -25.14 -7.19 30.22
CA GLU A 901 -25.23 -8.29 29.27
C GLU A 901 -23.92 -8.46 28.47
N ILE A 902 -23.30 -7.36 28.02
CA ILE A 902 -22.12 -7.31 27.16
C ILE A 902 -20.94 -6.60 27.84
N LEU A 903 -19.73 -7.12 27.61
CA LEU A 903 -18.45 -6.54 28.01
C LEU A 903 -17.53 -6.43 26.80
N ILE A 904 -17.00 -5.23 26.58
CA ILE A 904 -15.91 -4.96 25.65
C ILE A 904 -14.69 -4.53 26.46
N GLU A 905 -13.54 -5.12 26.18
CA GLU A 905 -12.25 -4.67 26.71
C GLU A 905 -11.27 -4.38 25.58
N PHE A 906 -10.48 -3.34 25.75
CA PHE A 906 -9.32 -2.99 24.94
C PHE A 906 -8.11 -2.82 25.87
N CYS A 907 -6.95 -3.39 25.53
CA CYS A 907 -5.75 -3.30 26.36
C CYS A 907 -4.48 -3.25 25.48
N THR A 908 -3.51 -2.39 25.82
CA THR A 908 -2.14 -2.42 25.24
C THR A 908 -1.12 -2.84 26.29
N THR A 909 -0.53 -4.03 26.13
CA THR A 909 0.14 -4.75 27.22
C THR A 909 1.34 -5.57 26.75
N GLN A 910 2.51 -5.31 27.34
CA GLN A 910 3.84 -5.78 26.90
C GLN A 910 4.37 -4.99 25.69
N GLY A 911 5.70 -4.87 25.62
CA GLY A 911 6.36 -4.07 24.58
C GLY A 911 6.03 -2.59 24.66
N ARG A 912 6.51 -1.79 23.72
CA ARG A 912 6.52 -0.31 23.73
C ARG A 912 5.13 0.30 23.42
N THR A 913 4.08 -0.17 24.08
CA THR A 913 2.64 -0.03 23.74
C THR A 913 2.22 -0.70 22.44
N ASP A 914 3.03 -1.62 21.92
CA ASP A 914 2.88 -2.26 20.61
C ASP A 914 2.33 -3.69 20.68
N HIS A 915 1.75 -4.14 21.78
CA HIS A 915 1.01 -5.41 21.84
C HIS A 915 -0.42 -5.09 22.29
N THR A 916 -1.43 -5.42 21.48
CA THR A 916 -2.83 -5.04 21.74
C THR A 916 -3.72 -6.25 21.81
N HIS A 917 -4.63 -6.27 22.78
CA HIS A 917 -5.69 -7.26 22.94
C HIS A 917 -7.05 -6.58 23.00
N THR A 918 -8.03 -7.14 22.30
CA THR A 918 -9.43 -6.71 22.35
C THR A 918 -10.35 -7.93 22.46
N VAL A 919 -11.41 -7.80 23.25
CA VAL A 919 -12.41 -8.87 23.38
C VAL A 919 -13.83 -8.31 23.50
N VAL A 920 -14.78 -8.99 22.87
CA VAL A 920 -16.21 -8.87 23.11
C VAL A 920 -16.69 -10.14 23.80
N ARG A 921 -17.32 -9.98 24.97
CA ARG A 921 -17.89 -11.04 25.80
C ARG A 921 -19.37 -10.77 26.01
N HIS A 922 -20.17 -11.83 26.08
CA HIS A 922 -21.56 -11.77 26.53
C HIS A 922 -21.69 -12.62 27.80
N PHE A 923 -22.00 -11.98 28.93
CA PHE A 923 -21.88 -12.59 30.26
C PHE A 923 -22.69 -13.88 30.46
N LYS A 924 -23.79 -14.04 29.71
CA LYS A 924 -24.64 -15.25 29.73
C LYS A 924 -24.56 -16.07 28.44
N ASN A 925 -24.53 -15.42 27.28
CA ASN A 925 -24.66 -16.10 25.98
C ASN A 925 -23.34 -16.26 25.22
N ASP A 926 -22.18 -16.07 25.87
CA ASP A 926 -20.92 -16.66 25.41
C ASP A 926 -21.13 -18.14 25.10
N PHE A 927 -20.62 -18.60 23.95
CA PHE A 927 -20.84 -19.95 23.40
C PHE A 927 -22.33 -20.32 23.25
N GLY A 928 -23.23 -19.34 23.17
CA GLY A 928 -24.68 -19.55 23.09
C GLY A 928 -25.29 -20.19 24.35
N LEU A 929 -24.64 -20.12 25.52
CA LEU A 929 -25.05 -20.89 26.71
C LEU A 929 -26.46 -20.56 27.23
N ASP A 930 -26.84 -19.28 27.31
CA ASP A 930 -28.19 -18.85 27.70
C ASP A 930 -29.24 -19.29 26.66
N SER A 931 -28.90 -19.17 25.38
CA SER A 931 -29.74 -19.63 24.27
C SER A 931 -29.97 -21.14 24.31
N LEU A 932 -28.95 -21.93 24.66
CA LEU A 932 -29.07 -23.39 24.83
C LEU A 932 -29.91 -23.82 26.05
N GLN A 933 -30.00 -22.99 27.09
CA GLN A 933 -30.85 -23.26 28.26
C GLN A 933 -32.33 -22.92 28.00
N THR A 934 -32.58 -22.01 27.05
CA THR A 934 -33.93 -21.51 26.72
C THR A 934 -34.53 -22.12 25.45
N SER A 935 -33.77 -22.92 24.69
CA SER A 935 -34.17 -23.47 23.39
C SER A 935 -34.96 -24.78 23.47
#